data_AF-A0A183PA46-F1
#
_entry.id   AF-A0A183PA46-F1
#
_cell.length_a   1.000
_cell.length_b   1.000
_cell.length_c   1.000
_cell.angle_alpha   90.00
_cell.angle_beta   90.00
_cell.angle_gamma   90.00
#
_symmetry.space_group_name_H-M   'P 1'
#
loop_
_entity.id
_entity.type
_entity.pdbx_description
1 polymer ?
#
loop_
_entity_poly.entity_id
_entity_poly.type
_entity_poly.pdbx_seq_one_letter_code
_entity_poly.pdbx_strand_id
1 'polypeptide(L)'
;MNTLCSLVEGVGSASIVCHKEIYKAVKICMTDRVLYVRVAAVKCLYFLVDHSHSIHTNALEATVSLCLRCMDGSNYATRLETAHTLGHLLAKTQRKRVADTGSDASSSGTVGTSNNSRSKPISLTDALSLLSSGFLKGPGGFLKGTSATDMIKGTSPVNREVRVGVTYAYIEFIVEMGPLWFETNLSTILTHLMNLLLVPRATPTHVEAIYARQCIQYLLGTVFRHLLSESIQLVAISELIKILVYHLQYLQNLHVNEYSMNDGDVFQQIFSSSSSSVTPTLNNNGNTNEPSDSLPNDIFSETGINVTHGDNQATSNVHNLDSVVEPDSGRVRRGIGRQAATATITTTATTGGSSSRSNREQQHQHLVICVLDIISQLIRWLDSLVVQLLDQPTQLTDVLCTCLSHPVQAVRLAAASCLRQLVIVVPSQRIPLLNKCLHCLQQSHRYSAETLLGVTFGITGLLAGVNYSILGLPNNVPDQLFSLAEELLRAANQNSRFALARTQSGWSLLAACITLGPNVVKPHLPRMLLFWRNAFPRSLRELEAEKQRGDAFTWQIMLESRSGALCSIQSFLEYCSPQLLTEDIIHRLLPLIECALNMLGQMNDIVRIYGNHLKIIAGFIRLRLYRILLLLPSTAYTSKLINC
;
A
#
# COMPACT_ATOMS: atom_id res chain seq x y z
N MET A 1 -11.34 -12.53 39.08
CA MET A 1 -10.48 -11.60 38.30
C MET A 1 -10.93 -10.16 38.43
N ASN A 2 -12.19 -9.80 38.13
CA ASN A 2 -12.67 -8.42 38.30
C ASN A 2 -12.46 -7.87 39.73
N THR A 3 -12.69 -8.68 40.76
CA THR A 3 -12.43 -8.30 42.16
C THR A 3 -10.95 -8.01 42.43
N LEU A 4 -10.03 -8.80 41.88
CA LEU A 4 -8.59 -8.56 41.97
C LEU A 4 -8.17 -7.32 41.18
N CYS A 5 -8.81 -7.07 40.03
CA CYS A 5 -8.59 -5.88 39.22
C CYS A 5 -8.91 -4.60 40.02
N SER A 6 -10.12 -4.52 40.61
CA SER A 6 -10.52 -3.39 41.45
C SER A 6 -9.65 -3.24 42.70
N LEU A 7 -9.14 -4.35 43.25
CA LEU A 7 -8.20 -4.31 44.37
C LEU A 7 -6.85 -3.69 43.96
N VAL A 8 -6.30 -4.07 42.81
CA VAL A 8 -5.04 -3.51 42.30
C VAL A 8 -5.21 -2.02 41.97
N GLU A 9 -6.35 -1.65 41.38
CA GLU A 9 -6.72 -0.27 41.09
C GLU A 9 -6.84 0.58 42.36
N GLY A 10 -7.50 0.07 43.41
CA GLY A 10 -7.74 0.82 44.65
C GLY A 10 -6.56 0.87 45.62
N VAL A 11 -5.72 -0.17 45.69
CA VAL A 11 -4.61 -0.27 46.67
C VAL A 11 -3.28 0.19 46.09
N GLY A 12 -3.12 0.17 44.76
CA GLY A 12 -1.95 0.68 44.07
C GLY A 12 -0.62 0.07 44.53
N SER A 13 0.38 0.93 44.80
CA SER A 13 1.73 0.53 45.21
C SER A 13 1.83 0.00 46.65
N ALA A 14 0.79 0.16 47.48
CA ALA A 14 0.80 -0.31 48.86
C ALA A 14 0.76 -1.86 48.97
N SER A 15 0.47 -2.57 47.88
CA SER A 15 0.35 -4.04 47.85
C SER A 15 1.43 -4.75 47.01
N ILE A 16 2.66 -4.23 47.01
CA ILE A 16 3.81 -4.84 46.28
C ILE A 16 4.00 -6.34 46.61
N VAL A 17 3.70 -6.75 47.85
CA VAL A 17 3.81 -8.15 48.29
C VAL A 17 2.81 -9.07 47.57
N CYS A 18 1.61 -8.57 47.26
CA CYS A 18 0.56 -9.37 46.60
C CYS A 18 0.68 -9.34 45.06
N HIS A 19 1.35 -8.35 44.48
CA HIS A 19 1.49 -8.21 43.02
C HIS A 19 2.07 -9.46 42.35
N LYS A 20 3.01 -10.16 43.00
CA LYS A 20 3.61 -11.39 42.47
C LYS A 20 2.61 -12.55 42.40
N GLU A 21 1.79 -12.71 43.41
CA GLU A 21 0.77 -13.79 43.45
C GLU A 21 -0.40 -13.47 42.51
N ILE A 22 -0.81 -12.20 42.43
CA ILE A 22 -1.80 -11.74 41.46
C ILE A 22 -1.28 -11.98 40.03
N TYR A 23 -0.01 -11.69 39.74
CA TYR A 23 0.59 -11.96 38.43
C TYR A 23 0.55 -13.44 38.05
N LYS A 24 0.82 -14.35 38.99
CA LYS A 24 0.71 -15.80 38.74
C LYS A 24 -0.72 -16.21 38.39
N ALA A 25 -1.71 -15.68 39.11
CA ALA A 25 -3.12 -15.96 38.83
C ALA A 25 -3.55 -15.41 37.44
N VAL A 26 -3.12 -14.18 37.12
CA VAL A 26 -3.36 -13.55 35.80
C VAL A 26 -2.79 -14.39 34.68
N LYS A 27 -1.57 -14.91 34.82
CA LYS A 27 -0.92 -15.77 33.82
C LYS A 27 -1.75 -17.00 33.45
N ILE A 28 -2.40 -17.62 34.43
CA ILE A 28 -3.27 -18.79 34.22
C ILE A 28 -4.53 -18.36 33.45
N CYS A 29 -5.21 -17.32 33.92
CA CYS A 29 -6.48 -16.86 33.35
C CYS A 29 -6.36 -16.23 31.96
N MET A 30 -5.20 -15.67 31.59
CA MET A 30 -4.96 -15.17 30.23
C MET A 30 -4.94 -16.26 29.15
N THR A 31 -4.78 -17.52 29.56
CA THR A 31 -4.81 -18.69 28.65
C THR A 31 -6.08 -19.52 28.77
N ASP A 32 -7.08 -19.03 29.51
CA ASP A 32 -8.35 -19.73 29.73
C ASP A 32 -9.10 -20.01 28.40
N ARG A 33 -9.97 -21.01 28.37
CA ARG A 33 -10.80 -21.29 27.19
C ARG A 33 -11.91 -20.24 27.03
N VAL A 34 -12.35 -19.63 28.12
CA VAL A 34 -13.40 -18.60 28.14
C VAL A 34 -12.79 -17.23 27.88
N LEU A 35 -13.16 -16.61 26.76
CA LEU A 35 -12.58 -15.33 26.32
C LEU A 35 -12.87 -14.16 27.29
N TYR A 36 -14.00 -14.19 28.00
CA TYR A 36 -14.32 -13.17 29.01
C TYR A 36 -13.37 -13.22 30.21
N VAL A 37 -12.95 -14.42 30.60
CA VAL A 37 -11.94 -14.62 31.67
C VAL A 37 -10.59 -14.07 31.23
N ARG A 38 -10.21 -14.26 29.96
CA ARG A 38 -9.00 -13.64 29.38
C ARG A 38 -9.06 -12.12 29.45
N VAL A 39 -10.18 -11.50 29.05
CA VAL A 39 -10.36 -10.03 29.11
C VAL A 39 -10.22 -9.52 30.54
N ALA A 40 -10.88 -10.14 31.51
CA ALA A 40 -10.77 -9.74 32.91
C ALA A 40 -9.33 -9.87 33.45
N ALA A 41 -8.60 -10.91 33.03
CA ALA A 41 -7.21 -11.10 33.41
C ALA A 41 -6.28 -10.05 32.77
N VAL A 42 -6.51 -9.71 31.51
CA VAL A 42 -5.78 -8.66 30.78
C VAL A 42 -5.99 -7.29 31.42
N LYS A 43 -7.22 -6.93 31.80
CA LYS A 43 -7.50 -5.69 32.54
C LYS A 43 -6.78 -5.64 33.88
N CYS A 44 -6.77 -6.77 34.60
CA CYS A 44 -6.00 -6.87 35.83
C CYS A 44 -4.48 -6.72 35.57
N LEU A 45 -3.97 -7.23 34.44
CA LEU A 45 -2.58 -7.04 34.03
C LEU A 45 -2.28 -5.56 33.75
N TYR A 46 -3.17 -4.84 33.07
CA TYR A 46 -3.02 -3.41 32.78
C TYR A 46 -2.71 -2.60 34.04
N PHE A 47 -3.56 -2.71 35.08
CA PHE A 47 -3.32 -1.99 36.34
C PHE A 47 -2.08 -2.50 37.10
N LEU A 48 -1.70 -3.78 36.91
CA LEU A 48 -0.52 -4.33 37.56
C LEU A 48 0.79 -3.79 36.96
N VAL A 49 0.78 -3.48 35.66
CA VAL A 49 1.91 -2.88 34.95
C VAL A 49 2.29 -1.53 35.54
N ASP A 50 1.32 -0.71 35.94
CA ASP A 50 1.59 0.59 36.57
C ASP A 50 2.38 0.49 37.88
N HIS A 51 2.12 -0.56 38.66
CA HIS A 51 2.60 -0.65 40.04
C HIS A 51 3.79 -1.60 40.23
N SER A 52 3.99 -2.57 39.33
CA SER A 52 5.00 -3.61 39.48
C SER A 52 6.24 -3.37 38.61
N HIS A 53 7.31 -2.84 39.21
CA HIS A 53 8.57 -2.58 38.51
C HIS A 53 9.25 -3.85 37.97
N SER A 54 9.03 -5.01 38.59
CA SER A 54 9.63 -6.28 38.16
C SER A 54 9.10 -6.78 36.81
N ILE A 55 7.90 -6.33 36.39
CA ILE A 55 7.33 -6.72 35.09
C ILE A 55 8.09 -6.04 33.95
N HIS A 56 8.49 -4.79 34.13
CA HIS A 56 9.22 -4.01 33.13
C HIS A 56 10.65 -4.49 32.91
N THR A 57 11.31 -5.02 33.95
CA THR A 57 12.74 -5.35 33.91
C THR A 57 13.02 -6.83 33.76
N ASN A 58 12.35 -7.70 34.53
CA ASN A 58 12.71 -9.12 34.62
C ASN A 58 11.72 -10.04 33.88
N ALA A 59 10.47 -9.62 33.68
CA ALA A 59 9.42 -10.46 33.12
C ALA A 59 8.83 -9.92 31.81
N LEU A 60 9.47 -8.94 31.16
CA LEU A 60 8.91 -8.26 30.00
C LEU A 60 8.62 -9.22 28.85
N GLU A 61 9.63 -9.95 28.36
CA GLU A 61 9.46 -10.89 27.24
C GLU A 61 8.43 -11.99 27.53
N ALA A 62 8.41 -12.48 28.78
CA ALA A 62 7.44 -13.47 29.23
C ALA A 62 6.01 -12.91 29.23
N THR A 63 5.84 -11.65 29.63
CA THR A 63 4.55 -10.95 29.60
C THR A 63 4.09 -10.68 28.17
N VAL A 64 5.01 -10.25 27.28
CA VAL A 64 4.72 -10.08 25.85
C VAL A 64 4.29 -11.40 25.22
N SER A 65 5.02 -12.49 25.46
CA SER A 65 4.66 -13.83 24.96
C SER A 65 3.29 -14.28 25.47
N LEU A 66 2.95 -13.96 26.73
CA LEU A 66 1.65 -14.24 27.31
C LEU A 66 0.52 -13.43 26.63
N CYS A 67 0.73 -12.14 26.36
CA CYS A 67 -0.20 -11.31 25.59
C CYS A 67 -0.43 -11.87 24.19
N LEU A 68 0.63 -12.29 23.49
CA LEU A 68 0.52 -12.90 22.16
C LEU A 68 -0.32 -14.20 22.18
N ARG A 69 -0.12 -15.04 23.20
CA ARG A 69 -0.90 -16.27 23.40
C ARG A 69 -2.37 -15.98 23.73
N CYS A 70 -2.63 -14.93 24.50
CA CYS A 70 -4.00 -14.48 24.82
C CYS A 70 -4.78 -14.10 23.54
N MET A 71 -4.09 -13.49 22.57
CA MET A 71 -4.68 -13.06 21.29
C MET A 71 -4.97 -14.21 20.32
N ASP A 72 -4.36 -15.37 20.49
CA ASP A 72 -4.53 -16.51 19.59
C ASP A 72 -5.90 -17.18 19.79
N GLY A 73 -6.67 -17.28 18.69
CA GLY A 73 -8.03 -17.86 18.69
C GLY A 73 -9.06 -17.01 19.44
N SER A 74 -8.86 -15.70 19.51
CA SER A 74 -9.65 -14.78 20.34
C SER A 74 -10.63 -13.94 19.53
N ASN A 75 -11.61 -13.30 20.17
CA ASN A 75 -12.54 -12.38 19.52
C ASN A 75 -11.96 -10.95 19.44
N TYR A 76 -12.69 -10.03 18.81
CA TYR A 76 -12.25 -8.63 18.67
C TYR A 76 -11.97 -7.95 20.03
N ALA A 77 -12.86 -8.12 21.02
CA ALA A 77 -12.74 -7.48 22.33
C ALA A 77 -11.48 -7.93 23.08
N THR A 78 -11.19 -9.23 23.11
CA THR A 78 -9.98 -9.74 23.75
C THR A 78 -8.71 -9.21 23.09
N ARG A 79 -8.68 -9.12 21.74
CA ARG A 79 -7.53 -8.56 21.03
C ARG A 79 -7.31 -7.09 21.36
N LEU A 80 -8.37 -6.29 21.38
CA LEU A 80 -8.27 -4.86 21.66
C LEU A 80 -7.72 -4.60 23.06
N GLU A 81 -8.29 -5.25 24.07
CA GLU A 81 -7.87 -5.09 25.48
C GLU A 81 -6.44 -5.61 25.70
N THR A 82 -6.06 -6.71 25.03
CA THR A 82 -4.69 -7.26 25.11
C THR A 82 -3.69 -6.35 24.40
N ALA A 83 -4.07 -5.76 23.27
CA ALA A 83 -3.26 -4.81 22.53
C ALA A 83 -3.04 -3.52 23.33
N HIS A 84 -4.10 -2.98 23.95
CA HIS A 84 -4.03 -1.84 24.86
C HIS A 84 -3.04 -2.10 26.01
N THR A 85 -3.17 -3.26 26.67
CA THR A 85 -2.25 -3.65 27.75
C THR A 85 -0.81 -3.85 27.28
N LEU A 86 -0.61 -4.45 26.10
CA LEU A 86 0.72 -4.67 25.53
C LEU A 86 1.39 -3.35 25.10
N GLY A 87 0.63 -2.44 24.48
CA GLY A 87 1.11 -1.11 24.11
C GLY A 87 1.48 -0.28 25.33
N HIS A 88 0.62 -0.28 26.35
CA HIS A 88 0.85 0.40 27.62
C HIS A 88 2.11 -0.13 28.35
N LEU A 89 2.27 -1.46 28.40
CA LEU A 89 3.47 -2.11 28.96
C LEU A 89 4.74 -1.61 28.29
N LEU A 90 4.78 -1.58 26.95
CA LEU A 90 5.95 -1.12 26.22
C LEU A 90 6.18 0.38 26.39
N ALA A 91 5.13 1.21 26.41
CA ALA A 91 5.25 2.65 26.64
C ALA A 91 5.90 2.96 28.00
N LYS A 92 5.52 2.23 29.06
CA LYS A 92 6.14 2.35 30.38
C LYS A 92 7.62 1.99 30.40
N THR A 93 8.09 1.12 29.51
CA THR A 93 9.54 0.82 29.38
C THR A 93 10.34 1.96 28.76
N GLN A 94 9.69 2.82 27.97
CA GLN A 94 10.33 3.91 27.23
C GLN A 94 10.31 5.25 27.98
N ARG A 95 9.34 5.46 28.89
CA ARG A 95 9.29 6.68 29.71
C ARG A 95 10.48 6.71 30.69
N LYS A 96 11.38 7.69 30.51
CA LYS A 96 12.49 7.96 31.43
C LYS A 96 11.90 8.32 32.79
N ARG A 97 12.19 7.56 33.85
CA ARG A 97 11.79 7.93 35.21
C ARG A 97 12.36 9.31 35.52
N VAL A 98 11.50 10.30 35.69
CA VAL A 98 11.85 11.52 36.43
C VAL A 98 12.20 11.04 37.83
N ALA A 99 13.44 11.27 38.25
CA ALA A 99 13.83 11.04 39.63
C ALA A 99 12.93 11.91 40.51
N ASP A 100 12.26 11.28 41.48
CA ASP A 100 11.53 11.97 42.52
C ASP A 100 12.45 13.04 43.14
N THR A 101 12.14 14.30 42.85
CA THR A 101 12.68 15.44 43.57
C THR A 101 11.76 15.67 44.75
N GLY A 102 12.11 15.09 45.90
CA GLY A 102 11.40 15.33 47.14
C GLY A 102 11.82 14.36 48.24
N SER A 103 12.47 14.92 49.27
CA SER A 103 12.66 14.38 50.63
C SER A 103 13.46 13.07 50.78
N ASP A 104 14.77 13.18 51.01
CA ASP A 104 15.30 13.12 52.39
C ASP A 104 16.83 13.17 52.41
N ALA A 105 17.33 14.28 52.95
CA ALA A 105 18.71 14.42 53.40
C ALA A 105 18.81 13.86 54.82
N SER A 106 19.48 12.72 55.01
CA SER A 106 20.45 12.45 56.09
C SER A 106 20.72 10.95 56.26
N SER A 107 21.96 10.51 56.00
CA SER A 107 22.82 9.82 56.99
C SER A 107 23.99 9.09 56.32
N SER A 108 25.17 9.70 56.47
CA SER A 108 26.50 9.10 56.68
C SER A 108 26.71 7.58 56.47
N GLY A 109 27.63 7.26 55.55
CA GLY A 109 28.80 6.40 55.81
C GLY A 109 28.60 4.88 55.87
N THR A 110 29.02 4.17 54.81
CA THR A 110 29.93 3.00 54.89
C THR A 110 30.33 2.54 53.49
N VAL A 111 31.63 2.44 53.27
CA VAL A 111 32.24 1.88 52.06
C VAL A 111 32.05 0.37 52.09
N GLY A 112 31.22 -0.16 51.19
CA GLY A 112 30.92 -1.58 51.07
C GLY A 112 30.62 -1.96 49.63
N THR A 113 31.54 -2.71 49.05
CA THR A 113 31.55 -3.30 47.70
C THR A 113 30.19 -3.91 47.34
N SER A 114 29.48 -3.34 46.36
CA SER A 114 28.27 -3.94 45.78
C SER A 114 28.27 -3.86 44.26
N ASN A 115 28.22 -5.03 43.64
CA ASN A 115 27.88 -5.23 42.23
C ASN A 115 26.51 -4.62 41.96
N ASN A 116 26.49 -3.39 41.44
CA ASN A 116 25.27 -2.70 41.08
C ASN A 116 24.99 -2.90 39.59
N SER A 117 24.34 -4.01 39.22
CA SER A 117 23.73 -4.17 37.90
C SER A 117 22.50 -3.25 37.83
N ARG A 118 22.72 -1.95 37.67
CA ARG A 118 21.67 -1.00 37.25
C ARG A 118 21.05 -1.55 35.96
N SER A 119 19.82 -2.03 36.06
CA SER A 119 19.03 -2.51 34.93
C SER A 119 19.02 -1.45 33.83
N LYS A 120 19.69 -1.74 32.71
CA LYS A 120 19.73 -0.83 31.56
C LYS A 120 18.29 -0.57 31.09
N PRO A 121 17.91 0.69 30.79
CA PRO A 121 16.61 0.96 30.18
C PRO A 121 16.52 0.26 28.83
N ILE A 122 15.36 -0.34 28.54
CA ILE A 122 15.11 -1.06 27.28
C ILE A 122 15.13 -0.05 26.14
N SER A 123 15.97 -0.29 25.14
CA SER A 123 16.06 0.61 24.00
C SER A 123 14.79 0.57 23.15
N LEU A 124 14.51 1.64 22.40
CA LEU A 124 13.38 1.67 21.46
C LEU A 124 13.47 0.53 20.45
N THR A 125 14.67 0.22 19.97
CA THR A 125 14.92 -0.89 19.04
C THR A 125 14.54 -2.23 19.66
N ASP A 126 14.80 -2.43 20.95
CA ASP A 126 14.42 -3.66 21.65
C ASP A 126 12.90 -3.75 21.78
N ALA A 127 12.21 -2.68 22.18
CA ALA A 127 10.74 -2.64 22.28
C ALA A 127 10.07 -2.93 20.93
N LEU A 128 10.56 -2.32 19.85
CA LEU A 128 10.10 -2.58 18.48
C LEU A 128 10.41 -4.01 18.03
N SER A 129 11.53 -4.60 18.48
CA SER A 129 11.88 -6.00 18.20
C SER A 129 10.93 -7.00 18.86
N LEU A 130 10.39 -6.68 20.04
CA LEU A 130 9.39 -7.51 20.71
C LEU A 130 8.09 -7.52 19.89
N LEU A 131 7.63 -6.35 19.42
CA LEU A 131 6.44 -6.28 18.57
C LEU A 131 6.68 -6.94 17.19
N SER A 132 7.86 -6.78 16.59
CA SER A 132 8.18 -7.45 15.32
C SER A 132 8.24 -8.97 15.46
N SER A 133 8.81 -9.49 16.55
CA SER A 133 8.80 -10.91 16.87
C SER A 133 7.36 -11.43 17.00
N GLY A 134 6.46 -10.68 17.66
CA GLY A 134 5.04 -11.01 17.72
C GLY A 134 4.37 -11.05 16.34
N PHE A 135 4.65 -10.06 15.49
CA PHE A 135 4.10 -9.95 14.14
C PHE A 135 4.58 -11.07 13.20
N LEU A 136 5.86 -11.45 13.30
CA LEU A 136 6.55 -12.37 12.40
C LEU A 136 6.50 -13.83 12.86
N LYS A 137 6.59 -14.08 14.16
CA LYS A 137 6.72 -15.42 14.74
C LYS A 137 5.53 -15.84 15.60
N GLY A 138 4.70 -14.90 16.05
CA GLY A 138 3.56 -15.20 16.92
C GLY A 138 3.98 -15.66 18.33
N PRO A 139 3.08 -16.35 19.07
CA PRO A 139 3.29 -16.70 20.48
C PRO A 139 4.49 -17.60 20.77
N GLY A 140 4.89 -18.45 19.80
CA GLY A 140 6.02 -19.39 19.91
C GLY A 140 7.40 -18.78 19.62
N GLY A 141 7.48 -17.50 19.22
CA GLY A 141 8.73 -16.88 18.75
C GLY A 141 9.76 -16.51 19.82
N PHE A 142 9.35 -16.45 21.09
CA PHE A 142 10.16 -15.92 22.20
C PHE A 142 10.85 -17.01 23.02
N LEU A 143 10.30 -18.23 23.03
CA LEU A 143 10.87 -19.35 23.78
C LEU A 143 11.86 -20.08 22.88
N LYS A 144 13.16 -19.82 23.11
CA LYS A 144 14.26 -20.59 22.52
C LYS A 144 14.23 -22.00 23.12
N GLY A 145 13.32 -22.87 22.65
CA GLY A 145 13.37 -24.31 22.90
C GLY A 145 12.11 -25.10 23.29
N THR A 146 10.86 -24.63 23.15
CA THR A 146 9.71 -25.51 23.50
C THR A 146 8.46 -25.34 22.64
N SER A 147 8.36 -26.17 21.60
CA SER A 147 7.37 -27.26 21.59
C SER A 147 7.70 -28.22 20.45
N ALA A 148 7.77 -29.53 20.73
CA ALA A 148 7.95 -30.56 19.71
C ALA A 148 6.88 -30.46 18.59
N THR A 149 5.73 -29.85 18.89
CA THR A 149 4.66 -29.57 17.92
C THR A 149 5.02 -28.54 16.84
N ASP A 150 5.85 -27.53 17.14
CA ASP A 150 6.36 -26.57 16.12
C ASP A 150 7.49 -27.17 15.27
N MET A 151 8.15 -28.23 15.76
CA MET A 151 9.13 -28.99 14.98
C MET A 151 8.47 -30.08 14.11
N ILE A 152 7.29 -30.57 14.49
CA ILE A 152 6.53 -31.61 13.77
C ILE A 152 5.54 -31.01 12.76
N LYS A 153 4.98 -29.82 13.01
CA LYS A 153 4.25 -29.03 12.01
C LYS A 153 5.16 -27.92 11.51
N GLY A 154 5.82 -28.15 10.37
CA GLY A 154 6.69 -27.16 9.73
C GLY A 154 6.07 -25.76 9.73
N THR A 155 6.91 -24.76 10.06
CA THR A 155 6.70 -23.31 9.92
C THR A 155 5.27 -22.87 9.60
N SER A 156 4.34 -23.01 10.54
CA SER A 156 2.96 -22.57 10.31
C SER A 156 2.93 -21.03 10.19
N PRO A 157 2.18 -20.47 9.22
CA PRO A 157 2.03 -19.03 9.12
C PRO A 157 1.36 -18.49 10.39
N VAL A 158 1.84 -17.35 10.89
CA VAL A 158 1.29 -16.73 12.10
C VAL A 158 -0.20 -16.51 11.93
N ASN A 159 -0.98 -16.86 12.97
CA ASN A 159 -2.42 -16.64 12.95
C ASN A 159 -2.74 -15.16 12.64
N ARG A 160 -3.62 -14.94 11.67
CA ARG A 160 -4.04 -13.61 11.21
C ARG A 160 -4.58 -12.74 12.34
N GLU A 161 -5.23 -13.37 13.33
CA GLU A 161 -5.77 -12.69 14.51
C GLU A 161 -4.66 -12.11 15.39
N VAL A 162 -3.57 -12.87 15.59
CA VAL A 162 -2.41 -12.42 16.36
C VAL A 162 -1.74 -11.25 15.65
N ARG A 163 -1.56 -11.31 14.32
CA ARG A 163 -1.00 -10.19 13.55
C ARG A 163 -1.82 -8.91 13.72
N VAL A 164 -3.15 -9.00 13.63
CA VAL A 164 -4.05 -7.85 13.86
C VAL A 164 -3.95 -7.33 15.30
N GLY A 165 -3.90 -8.21 16.29
CA GLY A 165 -3.72 -7.82 17.68
C GLY A 165 -2.39 -7.09 17.91
N VAL A 166 -1.30 -7.57 17.30
CA VAL A 166 0.01 -6.90 17.35
C VAL A 166 -0.03 -5.55 16.62
N THR A 167 -0.76 -5.44 15.51
CA THR A 167 -0.98 -4.15 14.83
C THR A 167 -1.66 -3.14 15.74
N TYR A 168 -2.71 -3.53 16.48
CA TYR A 168 -3.31 -2.67 17.49
C TYR A 168 -2.31 -2.33 18.61
N ALA A 169 -1.49 -3.28 19.05
CA ALA A 169 -0.50 -3.02 20.09
C ALA A 169 0.56 -1.99 19.67
N TYR A 170 0.96 -1.96 18.39
CA TYR A 170 1.78 -0.87 17.85
C TYR A 170 1.08 0.49 17.93
N ILE A 171 -0.21 0.55 17.56
CA ILE A 171 -0.99 1.79 17.60
C ILE A 171 -1.07 2.29 19.05
N GLU A 172 -1.50 1.44 19.97
CA GLU A 172 -1.63 1.77 21.40
C GLU A 172 -0.28 2.19 22.01
N PHE A 173 0.81 1.52 21.65
CA PHE A 173 2.16 1.92 22.07
C PHE A 173 2.51 3.35 21.62
N ILE A 174 2.28 3.68 20.34
CA ILE A 174 2.62 5.01 19.79
C ILE A 174 1.68 6.09 20.36
N VAL A 175 0.39 5.79 20.50
CA VAL A 175 -0.62 6.72 21.06
C VAL A 175 -0.31 7.02 22.52
N GLU A 176 0.04 6.02 23.33
CA GLU A 176 0.39 6.19 24.74
C GLU A 176 1.71 6.98 24.92
N MET A 177 2.67 6.86 24.00
CA MET A 177 3.90 7.67 24.03
C MET A 177 3.65 9.14 23.66
N GLY A 178 2.61 9.42 22.88
CA GLY A 178 2.18 10.75 22.50
C GLY A 178 2.85 11.31 21.23
N PRO A 179 2.33 12.45 20.72
CA PRO A 179 2.72 13.00 19.42
C PRO A 179 4.18 13.45 19.38
N LEU A 180 4.66 14.26 20.33
CA LEU A 180 6.03 14.78 20.35
C LEU A 180 7.10 13.66 20.32
N TRP A 181 6.85 12.57 21.04
CA TRP A 181 7.73 11.41 21.02
C TRP A 181 7.72 10.73 19.65
N PHE A 182 6.55 10.62 19.02
CA PHE A 182 6.43 10.02 17.70
C PHE A 182 7.13 10.87 16.63
N GLU A 183 7.04 12.20 16.69
CA GLU A 183 7.72 13.13 15.77
C GLU A 183 9.24 12.94 15.80
N THR A 184 9.83 12.84 17.01
CA THR A 184 11.28 12.65 17.18
C THR A 184 11.78 11.27 16.72
N ASN A 185 10.93 10.24 16.74
CA ASN A 185 11.28 8.86 16.38
C ASN A 185 10.69 8.41 15.04
N LEU A 186 10.16 9.34 14.24
CA LEU A 186 9.40 9.07 13.02
C LEU A 186 10.18 8.21 12.02
N SER A 187 11.41 8.62 11.69
CA SER A 187 12.24 7.91 10.70
C SER A 187 12.58 6.48 11.14
N THR A 188 12.88 6.28 12.42
CA THR A 188 13.17 4.97 13.00
C THR A 188 11.95 4.05 12.95
N ILE A 189 10.76 4.55 13.32
CA ILE A 189 9.52 3.77 13.32
C ILE A 189 9.10 3.42 11.88
N LEU A 190 9.20 4.37 10.93
CA LEU A 190 8.88 4.09 9.54
C LEU A 190 9.80 3.04 8.93
N THR A 191 11.11 3.19 9.14
CA THR A 191 12.10 2.22 8.67
C THR A 191 11.84 0.83 9.27
N HIS A 192 11.57 0.76 10.58
CA HIS A 192 11.22 -0.49 11.26
C HIS A 192 9.98 -1.17 10.65
N LEU A 193 8.89 -0.43 10.49
CA LEU A 193 7.64 -0.97 9.97
C LEU A 193 7.75 -1.40 8.50
N MET A 194 8.48 -0.65 7.67
CA MET A 194 8.74 -1.04 6.29
C MET A 194 9.61 -2.30 6.20
N ASN A 195 10.63 -2.42 7.07
CA ASN A 195 11.49 -3.60 7.13
C ASN A 195 10.74 -4.88 7.52
N LEU A 196 9.58 -4.80 8.18
CA LEU A 196 8.74 -5.98 8.43
C LEU A 196 8.29 -6.68 7.14
N LEU A 197 8.09 -5.92 6.05
CA LEU A 197 7.70 -6.47 4.74
C LEU A 197 8.85 -7.15 4.00
N LEU A 198 10.09 -6.86 4.39
CA LEU A 198 11.29 -7.47 3.80
C LEU A 198 11.60 -8.85 4.42
N VAL A 199 10.99 -9.18 5.57
CA VAL A 199 11.22 -10.47 6.22
C VAL A 199 10.39 -11.55 5.51
N PRO A 200 11.00 -12.63 4.96
CA PRO A 200 10.28 -13.67 4.21
C PRO A 200 9.14 -14.33 4.99
N ARG A 201 9.25 -14.39 6.32
CA ARG A 201 8.23 -14.94 7.22
C ARG A 201 6.97 -14.07 7.32
N ALA A 202 7.06 -12.78 7.01
CA ALA A 202 5.90 -11.90 6.90
C ALA A 202 5.11 -12.17 5.62
N THR A 203 5.80 -12.58 4.55
CA THR A 203 5.29 -12.67 3.19
C THR A 203 5.58 -14.03 2.53
N PRO A 204 5.25 -15.19 3.17
CA PRO A 204 5.54 -16.49 2.58
C PRO A 204 4.65 -16.80 1.37
N THR A 205 3.49 -16.15 1.28
CA THR A 205 2.61 -16.18 0.11
C THR A 205 2.18 -14.77 -0.26
N HIS A 206 1.80 -14.56 -1.52
CA HIS A 206 1.29 -13.26 -1.99
C HIS A 206 0.07 -12.77 -1.18
N VAL A 207 -0.80 -13.68 -0.76
CA VAL A 207 -1.98 -13.36 0.06
C VAL A 207 -1.58 -12.84 1.44
N GLU A 208 -0.59 -13.47 2.06
CA GLU A 208 -0.06 -13.03 3.35
C GLU A 208 0.71 -11.70 3.23
N ALA A 209 1.38 -11.47 2.10
CA ALA A 209 2.01 -10.19 1.83
C ALA A 209 1.00 -9.05 1.69
N ILE A 210 -0.12 -9.27 0.98
CA ILE A 210 -1.23 -8.30 0.93
C ILE A 210 -1.74 -8.02 2.35
N TYR A 211 -1.95 -9.06 3.15
CA TYR A 211 -2.45 -8.92 4.50
C TYR A 211 -1.49 -8.13 5.41
N ALA A 212 -0.18 -8.41 5.33
CA ALA A 212 0.85 -7.69 6.07
C ALA A 212 0.90 -6.20 5.68
N ARG A 213 0.79 -5.88 4.39
CA ARG A 213 0.69 -4.49 3.90
C ARG A 213 -0.54 -3.79 4.46
N GLN A 214 -1.71 -4.43 4.45
CA GLN A 214 -2.93 -3.85 5.01
C GLN A 214 -2.81 -3.55 6.50
N CYS A 215 -2.12 -4.41 7.26
CA CYS A 215 -1.84 -4.16 8.68
C CYS A 215 -0.98 -2.91 8.87
N ILE A 216 0.10 -2.76 8.10
CA ILE A 216 1.02 -1.61 8.19
C ILE A 216 0.34 -0.33 7.70
N GLN A 217 -0.43 -0.39 6.60
CA GLN A 217 -1.22 0.73 6.10
C GLN A 217 -2.25 1.20 7.12
N TYR A 218 -2.95 0.27 7.78
CA TYR A 218 -3.90 0.61 8.83
C TYR A 218 -3.21 1.23 10.05
N LEU A 219 -2.08 0.67 10.48
CA LEU A 219 -1.27 1.20 11.59
C LEU A 219 -0.82 2.63 11.30
N LEU A 220 -0.07 2.83 10.21
CA LEU A 220 0.48 4.13 9.85
C LEU A 220 -0.63 5.13 9.55
N GLY A 221 -1.69 4.69 8.87
CA GLY A 221 -2.81 5.57 8.57
C GLY A 221 -3.55 6.05 9.83
N THR A 222 -3.66 5.21 10.86
CA THR A 222 -4.28 5.59 12.13
C THR A 222 -3.40 6.56 12.91
N VAL A 223 -2.11 6.25 13.08
CA VAL A 223 -1.20 7.10 13.88
C VAL A 223 -0.90 8.44 13.21
N PHE A 224 -0.74 8.46 11.88
CA PHE A 224 -0.52 9.70 11.14
C PHE A 224 -1.71 10.65 11.25
N ARG A 225 -2.93 10.12 11.11
CA ARG A 225 -4.14 10.95 11.19
C ARG A 225 -4.43 11.43 12.61
N HIS A 226 -4.18 10.59 13.61
CA HIS A 226 -4.57 10.89 15.00
C HIS A 226 -3.52 11.73 15.75
N LEU A 227 -2.23 11.54 15.46
CA LEU A 227 -1.15 12.11 16.26
C LEU A 227 -0.35 13.19 15.54
N LEU A 228 -0.25 13.15 14.20
CA LEU A 228 0.61 14.09 13.47
C LEU A 228 -0.16 15.30 12.98
N SER A 229 0.43 16.48 13.20
CA SER A 229 0.04 17.71 12.54
C SER A 229 0.34 17.66 11.03
N GLU A 230 -0.31 18.53 10.25
CA GLU A 230 -0.12 18.59 8.80
C GLU A 230 1.34 18.87 8.40
N SER A 231 2.04 19.72 9.16
CA SER A 231 3.46 20.02 8.92
C SER A 231 4.35 18.79 9.08
N ILE A 232 4.10 17.96 10.10
CA ILE A 232 4.89 16.73 10.30
C ILE A 232 4.46 15.63 9.33
N GLN A 233 3.21 15.59 8.89
CA GLN A 233 2.79 14.68 7.81
C GLN A 233 3.55 14.95 6.50
N LEU A 234 3.88 16.21 6.18
CA LEU A 234 4.76 16.55 5.05
C LEU A 234 6.19 16.02 5.23
N VAL A 235 6.73 16.11 6.45
CA VAL A 235 8.02 15.49 6.81
C VAL A 235 7.96 13.97 6.67
N ALA A 236 6.85 13.35 7.09
CA ALA A 236 6.63 11.91 6.94
C ALA A 236 6.60 11.47 5.47
N ILE A 237 5.96 12.25 4.57
CA ILE A 237 6.04 11.97 3.13
C ILE A 237 7.48 12.05 2.64
N SER A 238 8.24 13.06 3.07
CA SER A 238 9.64 13.23 2.68
C SER A 238 10.51 12.04 3.11
N GLU A 239 10.32 11.52 4.33
CA GLU A 239 10.99 10.30 4.81
C GLU A 239 10.56 9.05 4.02
N LEU A 240 9.28 8.92 3.69
CA LEU A 240 8.78 7.82 2.87
C LEU A 240 9.35 7.86 1.44
N ILE A 241 9.54 9.05 0.87
CA ILE A 241 10.20 9.23 -0.44
C ILE A 241 11.66 8.77 -0.35
N LYS A 242 12.40 9.10 0.72
CA LYS A 242 13.79 8.62 0.91
C LYS A 242 13.85 7.09 0.93
N ILE A 243 12.94 6.45 1.69
CA ILE A 243 12.83 4.99 1.75
C ILE A 243 12.51 4.41 0.36
N LEU A 244 11.58 5.04 -0.37
CA LEU A 244 11.18 4.62 -1.72
C LEU A 244 12.37 4.68 -2.69
N VAL A 245 13.07 5.82 -2.76
CA VAL A 245 14.21 6.03 -3.65
C VAL A 245 15.33 5.03 -3.35
N TYR A 246 15.64 4.81 -2.07
CA TYR A 246 16.63 3.82 -1.66
C TYR A 246 16.30 2.41 -2.17
N HIS A 247 15.05 1.97 -2.02
CA HIS A 247 14.64 0.64 -2.48
C HIS A 247 14.51 0.53 -4.00
N LEU A 248 14.14 1.60 -4.70
CA LEU A 248 14.14 1.63 -6.16
C LEU A 248 15.57 1.51 -6.72
N GLN A 249 16.53 2.25 -6.15
CA GLN A 249 17.94 2.15 -6.53
C GLN A 249 18.51 0.76 -6.22
N TYR A 250 18.17 0.20 -5.06
CA TYR A 250 18.56 -1.17 -4.71
C TYR A 250 18.05 -2.19 -5.75
N LEU A 251 16.79 -2.09 -6.16
CA LEU A 251 16.21 -2.94 -7.19
C LEU A 251 16.84 -2.71 -8.57
N GLN A 252 17.15 -1.47 -8.95
CA GLN A 252 17.85 -1.16 -10.19
C GLN A 252 19.25 -1.76 -10.22
N ASN A 253 20.01 -1.62 -9.13
CA ASN A 253 21.36 -2.19 -9.02
C ASN A 253 21.36 -3.73 -9.10
N LEU A 254 20.31 -4.39 -8.62
CA LEU A 254 20.14 -5.83 -8.82
C LEU A 254 19.96 -6.21 -10.30
N HIS A 255 19.31 -5.36 -11.11
CA HIS A 255 19.11 -5.61 -12.54
C HIS A 255 20.30 -5.21 -13.42
N VAL A 256 21.02 -4.12 -13.07
CA VAL A 256 22.19 -3.63 -13.84
C VAL A 256 23.37 -4.61 -13.78
N ASN A 257 23.51 -5.38 -12.69
CA ASN A 257 24.56 -6.40 -12.56
C ASN A 257 24.40 -7.61 -13.49
N GLU A 258 23.39 -7.64 -14.38
CA GLU A 258 23.10 -8.80 -15.23
C GLU A 258 22.98 -8.48 -16.73
N TYR A 259 22.83 -7.21 -17.14
CA TYR A 259 22.73 -6.84 -18.55
C TYR A 259 23.42 -5.50 -18.86
N SER A 260 24.64 -5.58 -19.39
CA SER A 260 25.19 -4.51 -20.23
C SER A 260 24.48 -4.59 -21.58
N MET A 261 23.51 -3.70 -21.84
CA MET A 261 23.13 -3.18 -23.16
C MET A 261 22.10 -2.02 -23.03
N ASN A 262 22.58 -0.80 -23.26
CA ASN A 262 22.00 0.39 -23.91
C ASN A 262 20.50 0.83 -23.87
N ASP A 263 19.55 0.16 -23.22
CA ASP A 263 18.13 0.62 -23.25
C ASP A 263 17.71 1.53 -22.06
N GLY A 264 18.59 1.73 -21.07
CA GLY A 264 18.28 2.49 -19.84
C GLY A 264 18.43 4.01 -19.92
N ASP A 265 19.22 4.53 -20.86
CA ASP A 265 19.68 5.93 -20.83
C ASP A 265 18.61 6.94 -21.26
N VAL A 266 17.67 6.55 -22.13
CA VAL A 266 16.66 7.47 -22.66
C VAL A 266 15.66 7.90 -21.57
N PHE A 267 15.34 7.02 -20.62
CA PHE A 267 14.34 7.30 -19.58
C PHE A 267 14.89 8.15 -18.44
N GLN A 268 16.12 7.86 -17.97
CA GLN A 268 16.82 8.76 -17.04
C GLN A 268 16.97 10.15 -17.69
N GLN A 269 17.29 10.25 -18.98
CA GLN A 269 17.40 11.55 -19.65
C GLN A 269 16.06 12.30 -19.76
N ILE A 270 14.93 11.64 -20.07
CA ILE A 270 13.62 12.32 -20.19
C ILE A 270 13.10 12.82 -18.83
N PHE A 271 13.31 12.06 -17.76
CA PHE A 271 12.79 12.43 -16.43
C PHE A 271 13.75 13.32 -15.65
N SER A 272 15.06 13.27 -15.93
CA SER A 272 16.10 14.09 -15.26
C SER A 272 16.47 15.39 -15.99
N SER A 273 16.03 15.60 -17.24
CA SER A 273 16.37 16.82 -18.02
C SER A 273 15.67 18.11 -17.59
N SER A 274 14.97 18.12 -16.46
CA SER A 274 14.38 19.35 -15.89
C SER A 274 15.26 20.01 -14.81
N SER A 275 16.45 19.48 -14.50
CA SER A 275 17.42 20.10 -13.60
C SER A 275 18.66 20.57 -14.37
N SER A 276 18.63 21.76 -14.95
CA SER A 276 19.84 22.46 -15.37
C SER A 276 19.85 23.90 -14.88
N SER A 277 20.63 24.14 -13.82
CA SER A 277 21.21 25.45 -13.53
C SER A 277 22.72 25.28 -13.31
N VAL A 278 23.46 25.55 -14.39
CA VAL A 278 24.78 26.19 -14.51
C VAL A 278 25.72 26.13 -13.30
N THR A 279 26.88 25.47 -13.48
CA THR A 279 28.21 26.05 -13.14
C THR A 279 29.31 25.38 -14.01
N PRO A 280 30.41 26.09 -14.31
CA PRO A 280 31.17 25.91 -15.55
C PRO A 280 32.23 24.81 -15.47
N THR A 281 32.46 24.20 -16.62
CA THR A 281 33.55 23.29 -16.95
C THR A 281 34.91 23.97 -16.77
N LEU A 282 35.80 23.40 -15.95
CA LEU A 282 37.24 23.60 -16.06
C LEU A 282 37.88 22.30 -16.54
N ASN A 283 38.48 22.38 -17.71
CA ASN A 283 39.19 21.34 -18.43
C ASN A 283 40.62 21.22 -17.85
N ASN A 284 41.10 20.01 -17.51
CA ASN A 284 42.50 19.64 -17.74
C ASN A 284 42.80 18.15 -17.48
N ASN A 285 43.48 17.55 -18.47
CA ASN A 285 44.22 16.30 -18.36
C ASN A 285 45.50 16.49 -17.52
N GLY A 286 45.93 15.44 -16.80
CA GLY A 286 47.29 15.37 -16.25
C GLY A 286 47.49 14.27 -15.19
N ASN A 287 48.41 13.35 -15.46
CA ASN A 287 48.80 12.17 -14.66
C ASN A 287 49.46 12.48 -13.29
N THR A 288 49.55 11.40 -12.49
CA THR A 288 50.61 10.94 -11.54
C THR A 288 50.45 11.09 -10.02
N ASN A 289 50.59 9.92 -9.37
CA ASN A 289 51.24 9.56 -8.09
C ASN A 289 50.58 9.82 -6.70
N GLU A 290 50.54 8.73 -5.90
CA GLU A 290 50.29 8.55 -4.44
C GLU A 290 51.21 9.39 -3.50
N PRO A 291 51.14 9.32 -2.12
CA PRO A 291 50.29 8.54 -1.18
C PRO A 291 49.72 9.31 0.06
N SER A 292 48.90 8.60 0.86
CA SER A 292 48.61 8.64 2.32
C SER A 292 48.70 9.94 3.16
N ASP A 293 47.63 10.24 3.93
CA ASP A 293 47.71 10.40 5.39
C ASP A 293 46.34 10.58 6.09
N SER A 294 46.36 10.35 7.41
CA SER A 294 45.34 10.00 8.39
C SER A 294 44.31 11.07 8.85
N LEU A 295 43.16 10.57 9.34
CA LEU A 295 42.22 11.10 10.37
C LEU A 295 42.89 11.94 11.50
N PRO A 296 42.19 12.87 12.23
CA PRO A 296 41.05 12.52 13.12
C PRO A 296 40.00 13.60 13.54
N ASN A 297 38.86 13.08 14.04
CA ASN A 297 37.96 13.48 15.15
C ASN A 297 37.71 14.95 15.62
N ASP A 298 36.41 15.21 15.78
CA ASP A 298 35.69 15.90 16.87
C ASP A 298 35.67 17.45 17.01
N ILE A 299 34.56 17.88 17.64
CA ILE A 299 34.35 18.99 18.59
C ILE A 299 33.52 20.22 18.13
N PHE A 300 32.53 20.54 18.99
CA PHE A 300 31.66 21.73 19.18
C PHE A 300 30.31 21.73 18.44
N SER A 301 29.16 21.51 19.07
CA SER A 301 28.52 22.08 20.27
C SER A 301 28.07 23.54 20.12
N GLU A 302 26.76 23.70 20.29
CA GLU A 302 25.96 24.91 20.39
C GLU A 302 26.45 25.92 21.43
N THR A 303 26.08 27.18 21.22
CA THR A 303 25.35 28.11 22.13
C THR A 303 25.71 29.56 21.74
N GLY A 304 24.82 30.54 21.67
CA GLY A 304 23.37 30.62 21.86
C GLY A 304 22.91 32.10 21.94
N ILE A 305 21.59 32.28 22.14
CA ILE A 305 20.93 33.29 23.02
C ILE A 305 20.82 34.75 22.43
N ASN A 306 19.74 35.56 22.50
CA ASN A 306 18.38 35.60 23.09
C ASN A 306 17.56 36.71 22.35
N VAL A 307 16.25 36.57 22.07
CA VAL A 307 15.01 36.96 22.84
C VAL A 307 14.75 38.48 23.04
N THR A 308 13.54 38.94 22.66
CA THR A 308 12.58 39.85 23.37
C THR A 308 11.35 40.11 22.47
N HIS A 309 10.23 40.72 22.92
CA HIS A 309 9.17 40.30 23.86
C HIS A 309 7.88 41.09 23.46
N GLY A 310 6.69 40.61 23.85
CA GLY A 310 5.42 41.38 23.97
C GLY A 310 4.45 41.31 22.77
N ASP A 311 3.13 41.41 22.87
CA ASP A 311 2.18 41.56 23.99
C ASP A 311 0.72 41.45 23.43
N ASN A 312 -0.23 41.12 24.32
CA ASN A 312 -1.68 41.48 24.32
C ASN A 312 -2.68 40.82 23.33
N GLN A 313 -3.66 40.04 23.84
CA GLN A 313 -5.06 40.40 24.25
C GLN A 313 -6.06 39.84 23.20
N ALA A 314 -7.25 39.30 23.46
CA ALA A 314 -8.13 39.19 24.63
C ALA A 314 -9.29 38.18 24.34
N THR A 315 -9.83 37.54 25.41
CA THR A 315 -11.27 37.24 25.71
C THR A 315 -12.14 36.43 24.71
N SER A 316 -13.09 35.55 25.07
CA SER A 316 -13.65 35.01 26.32
C SER A 316 -14.88 34.11 25.97
N ASN A 317 -15.23 33.18 26.87
CA ASN A 317 -16.55 32.52 27.10
C ASN A 317 -16.91 31.30 26.22
N VAL A 318 -16.93 30.04 26.70
CA VAL A 318 -17.73 29.36 27.77
C VAL A 318 -19.17 29.00 27.32
N HIS A 319 -19.44 27.74 26.95
CA HIS A 319 -20.24 26.73 27.71
C HIS A 319 -20.75 25.52 26.86
N ASN A 320 -20.59 24.33 27.44
CA ASN A 320 -21.42 23.09 27.44
C ASN A 320 -21.84 22.42 26.11
N LEU A 321 -21.48 21.14 25.89
CA LEU A 321 -22.14 19.91 26.40
C LEU A 321 -23.64 19.86 26.07
N ASP A 322 -24.03 19.07 25.08
CA ASP A 322 -24.80 17.85 25.36
C ASP A 322 -24.96 16.95 24.14
N SER A 323 -24.62 15.68 24.37
CA SER A 323 -24.86 14.52 23.54
C SER A 323 -26.30 14.03 23.69
N VAL A 324 -27.03 13.91 22.58
CA VAL A 324 -28.34 13.25 22.54
C VAL A 324 -28.19 11.89 21.86
N VAL A 325 -28.51 10.85 22.63
CA VAL A 325 -28.69 9.45 22.24
C VAL A 325 -30.15 9.24 21.84
N GLU A 326 -30.42 8.43 20.80
CA GLU A 326 -31.63 7.59 20.57
C GLU A 326 -31.61 6.99 19.12
N PRO A 327 -32.38 5.93 18.76
CA PRO A 327 -31.82 4.58 18.59
C PRO A 327 -32.22 3.83 17.29
N ASP A 328 -31.66 2.63 17.16
CA ASP A 328 -32.10 1.41 16.44
C ASP A 328 -32.63 1.43 14.99
N SER A 329 -32.00 0.60 14.13
CA SER A 329 -32.70 -0.12 13.04
C SER A 329 -31.78 -1.16 12.39
N GLY A 330 -32.12 -2.43 12.60
CA GLY A 330 -31.46 -3.59 12.01
C GLY A 330 -31.43 -3.60 10.48
N ARG A 331 -30.29 -4.03 9.92
CA ARG A 331 -30.22 -4.60 8.57
C ARG A 331 -29.31 -5.82 8.54
N VAL A 332 -29.95 -6.94 8.23
CA VAL A 332 -29.40 -8.26 7.94
C VAL A 332 -28.25 -8.17 6.93
N ARG A 333 -27.05 -8.57 7.35
CA ARG A 333 -25.84 -8.65 6.53
C ARG A 333 -25.91 -9.91 5.67
N ARG A 334 -26.40 -9.81 4.42
CA ARG A 334 -26.28 -10.90 3.44
C ARG A 334 -24.83 -11.02 2.98
N GLY A 335 -24.26 -12.20 3.19
CA GLY A 335 -22.90 -12.55 2.80
C GLY A 335 -22.73 -12.56 1.29
N ILE A 336 -21.73 -11.83 0.81
CA ILE A 336 -21.20 -11.96 -0.55
C ILE A 336 -20.05 -12.97 -0.48
N GLY A 337 -20.21 -14.06 -1.23
CA GLY A 337 -19.35 -15.24 -1.22
C GLY A 337 -17.90 -14.92 -1.58
N ARG A 338 -17.01 -15.53 -0.80
CA ARG A 338 -15.58 -15.70 -1.09
C ARG A 338 -15.42 -16.58 -2.34
N GLN A 339 -14.74 -16.08 -3.37
CA GLN A 339 -14.00 -16.95 -4.31
C GLN A 339 -12.54 -16.52 -4.27
N ALA A 340 -11.74 -17.37 -3.63
CA ALA A 340 -10.29 -17.28 -3.57
C ALA A 340 -9.73 -17.70 -4.94
N ALA A 341 -9.08 -16.77 -5.64
CA ALA A 341 -8.22 -17.12 -6.76
C ALA A 341 -6.86 -17.58 -6.20
N THR A 342 -6.71 -18.90 -6.06
CA THR A 342 -5.42 -19.55 -5.78
C THR A 342 -4.54 -19.41 -7.03
N ALA A 343 -3.48 -18.59 -6.93
CA ALA A 343 -2.43 -18.55 -7.92
C ALA A 343 -1.55 -19.80 -7.74
N THR A 344 -1.77 -20.82 -8.56
CA THR A 344 -0.88 -21.99 -8.64
C THR A 344 0.31 -21.62 -9.54
N ILE A 345 1.47 -21.39 -8.93
CA ILE A 345 2.75 -21.31 -9.64
C ILE A 345 3.30 -22.73 -9.75
N THR A 346 3.39 -23.24 -10.97
CA THR A 346 4.04 -24.52 -11.27
C THR A 346 5.54 -24.37 -11.07
N THR A 347 6.08 -24.96 -10.00
CA THR A 347 7.53 -25.09 -9.78
C THR A 347 8.09 -26.23 -10.63
N THR A 348 8.78 -25.90 -11.71
CA THR A 348 9.77 -26.80 -12.31
C THR A 348 11.10 -26.58 -11.60
N ALA A 349 11.59 -27.63 -10.95
CA ALA A 349 12.83 -27.62 -10.17
C ALA A 349 14.05 -27.64 -11.10
N THR A 350 14.79 -26.53 -11.17
CA THR A 350 16.22 -26.48 -11.53
C THR A 350 16.88 -25.24 -10.90
N THR A 351 18.09 -25.44 -10.37
CA THR A 351 19.09 -24.44 -9.87
C THR A 351 18.67 -23.47 -8.75
N GLY A 352 19.09 -23.80 -7.50
CA GLY A 352 18.78 -23.10 -6.25
C GLY A 352 19.33 -21.67 -6.04
N GLY A 353 19.72 -20.95 -7.09
CA GLY A 353 20.13 -19.54 -7.04
C GLY A 353 19.05 -18.54 -7.48
N SER A 354 18.15 -18.94 -8.38
CA SER A 354 17.10 -18.07 -8.96
C SER A 354 15.86 -17.94 -8.05
N SER A 355 15.62 -18.92 -7.18
CA SER A 355 14.49 -18.94 -6.25
C SER A 355 14.65 -17.99 -5.06
N SER A 356 15.88 -17.72 -4.61
CA SER A 356 16.13 -16.77 -3.50
C SER A 356 16.04 -15.32 -3.97
N ARG A 357 16.49 -15.03 -5.20
CA ARG A 357 16.44 -13.70 -5.80
C ARG A 357 15.03 -13.26 -6.19
N SER A 358 14.27 -14.13 -6.86
CA SER A 358 12.86 -13.87 -7.19
C SER A 358 12.02 -13.61 -5.94
N ASN A 359 12.30 -14.30 -4.83
CA ASN A 359 11.64 -14.04 -3.55
C ASN A 359 12.02 -12.67 -2.93
N ARG A 360 13.27 -12.22 -3.09
CA ARG A 360 13.70 -10.88 -2.64
C ARG A 360 13.05 -9.78 -3.46
N GLU A 361 13.05 -9.89 -4.79
CA GLU A 361 12.35 -8.94 -5.67
C GLU A 361 10.85 -8.88 -5.33
N GLN A 362 10.23 -10.04 -5.03
CA GLN A 362 8.85 -10.13 -4.57
C GLN A 362 8.59 -9.48 -3.20
N GLN A 363 9.56 -9.48 -2.28
CA GLN A 363 9.42 -8.79 -0.99
C GLN A 363 9.54 -7.27 -1.15
N HIS A 364 10.53 -6.84 -1.93
CA HIS A 364 10.77 -5.42 -2.18
C HIS A 364 9.61 -4.75 -2.93
N GLN A 365 8.95 -5.42 -3.89
CA GLN A 365 7.73 -4.87 -4.52
C GLN A 365 6.61 -4.60 -3.50
N HIS A 366 6.48 -5.43 -2.45
CA HIS A 366 5.42 -5.25 -1.46
C HIS A 366 5.68 -4.03 -0.58
N LEU A 367 6.94 -3.78 -0.22
CA LEU A 367 7.36 -2.55 0.45
C LEU A 367 7.07 -1.34 -0.42
N VAL A 368 7.54 -1.33 -1.68
CA VAL A 368 7.35 -0.19 -2.60
C VAL A 368 5.87 0.16 -2.78
N ILE A 369 5.01 -0.85 -2.98
CA ILE A 369 3.56 -0.61 -3.10
C ILE A 369 2.98 -0.07 -1.78
N CYS A 370 3.41 -0.60 -0.64
CA CYS A 370 2.96 -0.13 0.67
C CYS A 370 3.28 1.35 0.87
N VAL A 371 4.51 1.77 0.54
CA VAL A 371 4.97 3.15 0.64
C VAL A 371 4.16 4.06 -0.30
N LEU A 372 3.98 3.68 -1.57
CA LEU A 372 3.18 4.46 -2.54
C LEU A 372 1.72 4.63 -2.09
N ASP A 373 1.10 3.58 -1.54
CA ASP A 373 -0.27 3.64 -1.02
C ASP A 373 -0.40 4.54 0.22
N ILE A 374 0.62 4.57 1.09
CA ILE A 374 0.66 5.47 2.26
C ILE A 374 0.86 6.91 1.81
N ILE A 375 1.78 7.17 0.88
CA ILE A 375 1.98 8.50 0.29
C ILE A 375 0.66 8.99 -0.35
N SER A 376 -0.02 8.14 -1.13
CA SER A 376 -1.31 8.47 -1.73
C SER A 376 -2.37 8.84 -0.69
N GLN A 377 -2.41 8.12 0.45
CA GLN A 377 -3.31 8.47 1.57
C GLN A 377 -2.96 9.82 2.19
N LEU A 378 -1.68 10.10 2.44
CA LEU A 378 -1.25 11.38 3.00
C LEU A 378 -1.53 12.55 2.04
N ILE A 379 -1.31 12.37 0.74
CA ILE A 379 -1.67 13.37 -0.29
C ILE A 379 -3.17 13.69 -0.21
N ARG A 380 -4.01 12.66 -0.02
CA ARG A 380 -5.45 12.84 0.12
C ARG A 380 -5.85 13.60 1.38
N TRP A 381 -5.07 13.54 2.46
CA TRP A 381 -5.40 14.19 3.73
C TRP A 381 -4.89 15.62 3.81
N LEU A 382 -3.69 15.86 3.30
CA LEU A 382 -3.04 17.17 3.29
C LEU A 382 -3.63 18.12 2.25
N ASP A 383 -4.33 17.57 1.25
CA ASP A 383 -4.96 18.34 0.17
C ASP A 383 -3.95 19.35 -0.43
N SER A 384 -4.33 20.62 -0.60
CA SER A 384 -3.49 21.62 -1.27
C SER A 384 -2.09 21.85 -0.65
N LEU A 385 -1.83 21.42 0.59
CA LEU A 385 -0.52 21.57 1.24
C LEU A 385 0.57 20.74 0.56
N VAL A 386 0.19 19.71 -0.19
CA VAL A 386 1.12 18.84 -0.95
C VAL A 386 1.92 19.63 -2.00
N VAL A 387 1.49 20.83 -2.39
CA VAL A 387 2.24 21.70 -3.31
C VAL A 387 3.67 21.94 -2.82
N GLN A 388 3.90 21.97 -1.51
CA GLN A 388 5.24 22.14 -0.92
C GLN A 388 6.21 20.98 -1.23
N LEU A 389 5.70 19.81 -1.63
CA LEU A 389 6.48 18.62 -1.94
C LEU A 389 6.86 18.51 -3.43
N LEU A 390 6.37 19.44 -4.26
CA LEU A 390 6.63 19.46 -5.70
C LEU A 390 8.01 20.04 -6.02
N ASP A 391 8.47 21.00 -5.24
CA ASP A 391 9.77 21.65 -5.42
C ASP A 391 10.91 20.81 -4.82
N GLN A 392 12.16 21.25 -5.06
CA GLN A 392 13.33 20.64 -4.43
C GLN A 392 13.26 20.78 -2.90
N PRO A 393 13.66 19.76 -2.12
CA PRO A 393 14.46 18.59 -2.50
C PRO A 393 13.65 17.30 -2.76
N THR A 394 12.33 17.28 -2.57
CA THR A 394 11.53 16.04 -2.57
C THR A 394 11.18 15.53 -3.96
N GLN A 395 10.95 16.44 -4.93
CA GLN A 395 10.63 16.13 -6.33
C GLN A 395 9.65 14.94 -6.49
N LEU A 396 8.55 14.97 -5.73
CA LEU A 396 7.62 13.84 -5.62
C LEU A 396 7.12 13.38 -7.00
N THR A 397 6.84 14.32 -7.92
CA THR A 397 6.40 14.03 -9.28
C THR A 397 7.39 13.21 -10.08
N ASP A 398 8.69 13.52 -9.96
CA ASP A 398 9.72 12.81 -10.71
C ASP A 398 9.90 11.40 -10.17
N VAL A 399 9.92 11.23 -8.84
CA VAL A 399 9.97 9.90 -8.21
C VAL A 399 8.78 9.05 -8.64
N LEU A 400 7.55 9.60 -8.62
CA LEU A 400 6.35 8.88 -9.08
C LEU A 400 6.43 8.51 -10.56
N CYS A 401 6.94 9.41 -11.40
CA CYS A 401 7.15 9.12 -12.81
C CYS A 401 8.20 8.02 -13.02
N THR A 402 9.28 7.97 -12.23
CA THR A 402 10.26 6.87 -12.33
C THR A 402 9.65 5.50 -12.00
N CYS A 403 8.73 5.46 -11.04
CA CYS A 403 8.00 4.24 -10.68
C CYS A 403 7.10 3.71 -11.81
N LEU A 404 6.74 4.54 -12.79
CA LEU A 404 5.97 4.08 -13.96
C LEU A 404 6.79 3.14 -14.85
N SER A 405 8.12 3.16 -14.80
CA SER A 405 8.96 2.22 -15.56
C SER A 405 9.40 1.00 -14.75
N HIS A 406 8.82 0.79 -13.56
CA HIS A 406 9.18 -0.34 -12.73
C HIS A 406 8.75 -1.67 -13.39
N PRO A 407 9.56 -2.75 -13.35
CA PRO A 407 9.24 -4.02 -14.03
C PRO A 407 7.95 -4.69 -13.52
N VAL A 408 7.66 -4.51 -12.23
CA VAL A 408 6.43 -5.02 -11.61
C VAL A 408 5.22 -4.13 -11.92
N GLN A 409 4.20 -4.70 -12.58
CA GLN A 409 2.95 -4.01 -12.92
C GLN A 409 2.21 -3.41 -11.72
N ALA A 410 2.20 -4.10 -10.57
CA ALA A 410 1.52 -3.61 -9.38
C ALA A 410 2.12 -2.31 -8.82
N VAL A 411 3.45 -2.13 -8.95
CA VAL A 411 4.13 -0.87 -8.60
C VAL A 411 3.72 0.25 -9.55
N ARG A 412 3.69 -0.03 -10.87
CA ARG A 412 3.25 0.95 -11.88
C ARG A 412 1.83 1.44 -11.62
N LEU A 413 0.92 0.54 -11.24
CA LEU A 413 -0.46 0.88 -10.88
C LEU A 413 -0.55 1.71 -9.59
N ALA A 414 0.23 1.38 -8.56
CA ALA A 414 0.27 2.16 -7.32
C ALA A 414 0.80 3.59 -7.56
N ALA A 415 1.84 3.74 -8.39
CA ALA A 415 2.37 5.03 -8.79
C ALA A 415 1.35 5.86 -9.60
N ALA A 416 0.68 5.23 -10.58
CA ALA A 416 -0.40 5.87 -11.33
C ALA A 416 -1.58 6.32 -10.45
N SER A 417 -1.93 5.52 -9.44
CA SER A 417 -2.95 5.87 -8.44
C SER A 417 -2.53 7.07 -7.59
N CYS A 418 -1.25 7.12 -7.20
CA CYS A 418 -0.68 8.25 -6.47
C CYS A 418 -0.67 9.54 -7.33
N LEU A 419 -0.26 9.45 -8.60
CA LEU A 419 -0.34 10.57 -9.56
C LEU A 419 -1.77 11.06 -9.77
N ARG A 420 -2.74 10.14 -9.88
CA ARG A 420 -4.16 10.48 -9.94
C ARG A 420 -4.58 11.29 -8.71
N GLN A 421 -4.23 10.81 -7.51
CA GLN A 421 -4.58 11.49 -6.26
C GLN A 421 -3.93 12.88 -6.18
N LEU A 422 -2.67 13.00 -6.63
CA LEU A 422 -1.95 14.27 -6.69
C LEU A 422 -2.66 15.29 -7.60
N VAL A 423 -3.14 14.91 -8.79
CA VAL A 423 -3.81 15.87 -9.69
C VAL A 423 -5.29 16.11 -9.39
N ILE A 424 -5.89 15.32 -8.51
CA ILE A 424 -7.19 15.64 -7.92
C ILE A 424 -7.01 16.79 -6.92
N VAL A 425 -5.96 16.70 -6.11
CA VAL A 425 -5.63 17.65 -5.03
C VAL A 425 -4.95 18.93 -5.57
N VAL A 426 -4.05 18.78 -6.54
CA VAL A 426 -3.33 19.88 -7.20
C VAL A 426 -3.59 19.84 -8.72
N PRO A 427 -4.74 20.35 -9.20
CA PRO A 427 -5.09 20.31 -10.63
C PRO A 427 -4.09 21.02 -11.55
N SER A 428 -3.33 21.99 -11.04
CA SER A 428 -2.31 22.73 -11.83
C SER A 428 -1.19 21.82 -12.36
N GLN A 429 -0.91 20.71 -11.67
CA GLN A 429 0.12 19.74 -12.10
C GLN A 429 -0.35 18.80 -13.20
N ARG A 430 -1.65 18.80 -13.54
CA ARG A 430 -2.19 17.86 -14.53
C ARG A 430 -1.59 18.02 -15.92
N ILE A 431 -1.60 19.23 -16.46
CA ILE A 431 -1.13 19.49 -17.82
C ILE A 431 0.39 19.26 -17.95
N PRO A 432 1.25 19.75 -17.04
CA PRO A 432 2.68 19.44 -17.07
C PRO A 432 2.98 17.93 -17.06
N LEU A 433 2.35 17.18 -16.13
CA LEU A 433 2.55 15.74 -16.02
C LEU A 433 2.00 14.99 -17.24
N LEU A 434 0.85 15.41 -17.76
CA LEU A 434 0.24 14.80 -18.95
C LEU A 434 1.12 15.01 -20.19
N ASN A 435 1.70 16.20 -20.38
CA ASN A 435 2.63 16.47 -21.47
C ASN A 435 3.92 15.63 -21.33
N LYS A 436 4.47 15.52 -20.11
CA LYS A 436 5.65 14.68 -19.83
C LYS A 436 5.38 13.21 -20.15
N CYS A 437 4.24 12.69 -19.68
CA CYS A 437 3.82 11.31 -19.97
C CYS A 437 3.52 11.10 -21.45
N LEU A 438 2.89 12.04 -22.15
CA LEU A 438 2.60 11.95 -23.59
C LEU A 438 3.88 11.85 -24.41
N HIS A 439 4.86 12.71 -24.13
CA HIS A 439 6.17 12.67 -24.78
C HIS A 439 6.87 11.32 -24.54
N CYS A 440 6.84 10.83 -23.30
CA CYS A 440 7.39 9.52 -22.96
C CYS A 440 6.64 8.37 -23.66
N LEU A 441 5.31 8.45 -23.82
CA LEU A 441 4.50 7.44 -24.49
C LEU A 441 4.84 7.35 -25.98
N GLN A 442 5.01 8.50 -26.64
CA GLN A 442 5.42 8.59 -28.04
C GLN A 442 6.80 7.99 -28.29
N GLN A 443 7.71 8.02 -27.32
CA GLN A 443 9.03 7.42 -27.45
C GLN A 443 9.04 5.93 -27.03
N SER A 444 8.38 5.59 -25.91
CA SER A 444 8.47 4.26 -25.28
C SER A 444 7.83 3.12 -26.06
N HIS A 445 6.78 3.37 -26.87
CA HIS A 445 6.08 2.31 -27.60
C HIS A 445 6.94 1.56 -28.63
N ARG A 446 8.17 2.04 -28.89
CA ARG A 446 9.16 1.44 -29.78
C ARG A 446 10.21 0.59 -29.05
N TYR A 447 10.43 0.83 -27.75
CA TYR A 447 11.60 0.29 -27.03
C TYR A 447 11.23 -0.59 -25.81
N SER A 448 10.21 -0.23 -25.02
CA SER A 448 9.90 -0.94 -23.76
C SER A 448 8.41 -1.19 -23.56
N ALA A 449 8.02 -2.46 -23.38
CA ALA A 449 6.64 -2.87 -23.09
C ALA A 449 6.18 -2.43 -21.70
N GLU A 450 7.07 -2.47 -20.71
CA GLU A 450 6.76 -2.18 -19.31
C GLU A 450 6.54 -0.69 -19.10
N THR A 451 7.43 0.14 -19.65
CA THR A 451 7.29 1.60 -19.65
C THR A 451 6.05 2.03 -20.42
N LEU A 452 5.77 1.42 -21.59
CA LEU A 452 4.55 1.70 -22.36
C LEU A 452 3.29 1.52 -21.51
N LEU A 453 3.19 0.38 -20.80
CA LEU A 453 2.05 0.11 -19.92
C LEU A 453 2.01 1.07 -18.73
N GLY A 454 3.14 1.34 -18.10
CA GLY A 454 3.22 2.23 -16.94
C GLY A 454 2.84 3.66 -17.24
N VAL A 455 3.40 4.23 -18.30
CA VAL A 455 3.07 5.58 -18.77
C VAL A 455 1.60 5.66 -19.17
N THR A 456 1.06 4.61 -19.78
CA THR A 456 -0.38 4.52 -20.06
C THR A 456 -1.21 4.53 -18.78
N PHE A 457 -0.84 3.76 -17.75
CA PHE A 457 -1.51 3.83 -16.45
C PHE A 457 -1.42 5.23 -15.84
N GLY A 458 -0.25 5.89 -15.94
CA GLY A 458 -0.07 7.27 -15.53
C GLY A 458 -1.06 8.22 -16.23
N ILE A 459 -1.10 8.20 -17.57
CA ILE A 459 -2.02 9.03 -18.37
C ILE A 459 -3.48 8.76 -18.01
N THR A 460 -3.90 7.50 -17.94
CA THR A 460 -5.28 7.15 -17.57
C THR A 460 -5.62 7.63 -16.15
N GLY A 461 -4.68 7.55 -15.21
CA GLY A 461 -4.81 8.13 -13.87
C GLY A 461 -4.94 9.65 -13.87
N LEU A 462 -4.13 10.35 -14.66
CA LEU A 462 -4.16 11.81 -14.82
C LEU A 462 -5.48 12.29 -15.43
N LEU A 463 -6.02 11.56 -16.43
CA LEU A 463 -7.30 11.87 -17.07
C LEU A 463 -8.50 11.61 -16.14
N ALA A 464 -8.44 10.55 -15.32
CA ALA A 464 -9.50 10.25 -14.36
C ALA A 464 -9.73 11.37 -13.33
N GLY A 465 -8.73 12.23 -13.09
CA GLY A 465 -8.84 13.40 -12.22
C GLY A 465 -9.59 14.59 -12.84
N VAL A 466 -9.78 14.62 -14.17
CA VAL A 466 -10.40 15.76 -14.88
C VAL A 466 -11.82 16.00 -14.42
N ASN A 467 -12.60 14.93 -14.23
CA ASN A 467 -14.01 15.02 -13.80
C ASN A 467 -14.18 15.55 -12.37
N TYR A 468 -13.10 15.68 -11.59
CA TYR A 468 -13.13 16.18 -10.21
C TYR A 468 -12.70 17.65 -10.09
N SER A 469 -12.24 18.28 -11.17
CA SER A 469 -11.78 19.67 -11.15
C SER A 469 -12.51 20.52 -12.18
N ILE A 470 -12.74 21.80 -11.85
CA ILE A 470 -13.32 22.79 -12.77
C ILE A 470 -12.36 23.11 -13.93
N LEU A 471 -11.06 22.87 -13.74
CA LEU A 471 -10.03 23.07 -14.76
C LEU A 471 -10.12 21.95 -15.81
N GLY A 472 -10.66 22.31 -16.99
CA GLY A 472 -10.75 21.41 -18.14
C GLY A 472 -9.38 21.11 -18.78
N LEU A 473 -9.40 20.29 -19.83
CA LEU A 473 -8.23 20.02 -20.67
C LEU A 473 -8.22 20.96 -21.88
N PRO A 474 -7.04 21.37 -22.38
CA PRO A 474 -6.90 21.93 -23.71
C PRO A 474 -7.48 20.98 -24.78
N ASN A 475 -8.21 21.52 -25.75
CA ASN A 475 -8.95 20.73 -26.75
C ASN A 475 -8.04 19.83 -27.62
N ASN A 476 -6.76 20.17 -27.79
CA ASN A 476 -5.81 19.39 -28.57
C ASN A 476 -5.36 18.09 -27.87
N VAL A 477 -5.38 18.05 -26.53
CA VAL A 477 -4.85 16.93 -25.76
C VAL A 477 -5.67 15.65 -25.95
N PRO A 478 -7.01 15.66 -25.85
CA PRO A 478 -7.81 14.47 -26.13
C PRO A 478 -7.67 13.96 -27.58
N ASP A 479 -7.56 14.86 -28.56
CA ASP A 479 -7.38 14.48 -29.97
C ASP A 479 -6.04 13.80 -30.21
N GLN A 480 -4.98 14.29 -29.57
CA GLN A 480 -3.65 13.66 -29.59
C GLN A 480 -3.68 12.28 -28.95
N LEU A 481 -4.32 12.14 -27.77
CA LEU A 481 -4.47 10.87 -27.07
C LEU A 481 -5.26 9.85 -27.87
N PHE A 482 -6.35 10.27 -28.51
CA PHE A 482 -7.16 9.41 -29.37
C PHE A 482 -6.33 8.91 -30.56
N SER A 483 -5.60 9.81 -31.22
CA SER A 483 -4.75 9.47 -32.37
C SER A 483 -3.65 8.47 -31.99
N LEU A 484 -3.03 8.65 -30.82
CA LEU A 484 -2.01 7.75 -30.30
C LEU A 484 -2.58 6.38 -29.90
N ALA A 485 -3.75 6.34 -29.26
CA ALA A 485 -4.46 5.09 -28.96
C ALA A 485 -4.76 4.31 -30.24
N GLU A 486 -5.17 5.01 -31.29
CA GLU A 486 -5.46 4.42 -32.58
C GLU A 486 -4.21 3.86 -33.27
N GLU A 487 -3.10 4.59 -33.23
CA GLU A 487 -1.81 4.16 -33.75
C GLU A 487 -1.33 2.88 -33.03
N LEU A 488 -1.43 2.84 -31.70
CA LEU A 488 -1.07 1.66 -30.90
C LEU A 488 -1.91 0.43 -31.27
N LEU A 489 -3.23 0.58 -31.41
CA LEU A 489 -4.13 -0.52 -31.79
C LEU A 489 -3.83 -1.04 -33.20
N ARG A 490 -3.48 -0.17 -34.16
CA ARG A 490 -3.06 -0.61 -35.50
C ARG A 490 -1.70 -1.30 -35.47
N ALA A 491 -0.73 -0.74 -34.76
CA ALA A 491 0.62 -1.27 -34.63
C ALA A 491 0.68 -2.60 -33.87
N ALA A 492 -0.31 -2.88 -33.01
CA ALA A 492 -0.43 -4.17 -32.32
C ALA A 492 -0.57 -5.36 -33.28
N ASN A 493 -1.13 -5.14 -34.47
CA ASN A 493 -1.31 -6.18 -35.50
C ASN A 493 -0.07 -6.37 -36.39
N GLN A 494 0.93 -5.48 -36.32
CA GLN A 494 2.09 -5.49 -37.22
C GLN A 494 3.32 -6.14 -36.59
N ASN A 495 3.53 -5.98 -35.28
CA ASN A 495 4.73 -6.46 -34.59
C ASN A 495 4.35 -7.19 -33.30
N SER A 496 4.63 -8.50 -33.30
CA SER A 496 4.24 -9.43 -32.23
C SER A 496 4.93 -9.16 -30.90
N ARG A 497 6.17 -8.63 -30.87
CA ARG A 497 6.96 -8.44 -29.63
C ARG A 497 6.25 -7.55 -28.63
N PHE A 498 5.57 -6.50 -29.11
CA PHE A 498 4.87 -5.54 -28.25
C PHE A 498 3.35 -5.57 -28.45
N ALA A 499 2.82 -6.55 -29.19
CA ALA A 499 1.41 -6.63 -29.56
C ALA A 499 0.49 -6.58 -28.32
N LEU A 500 0.84 -7.34 -27.27
CA LEU A 500 0.09 -7.35 -26.01
C LEU A 500 0.07 -5.98 -25.33
N ALA A 501 1.24 -5.38 -25.10
CA ALA A 501 1.35 -4.09 -24.42
C ALA A 501 0.68 -2.96 -25.19
N ARG A 502 0.77 -2.96 -26.53
CA ARG A 502 0.08 -1.99 -27.40
C ARG A 502 -1.42 -2.18 -27.39
N THR A 503 -1.90 -3.42 -27.39
CA THR A 503 -3.34 -3.72 -27.29
C THR A 503 -3.90 -3.20 -25.97
N GLN A 504 -3.27 -3.55 -24.84
CA GLN A 504 -3.68 -3.08 -23.51
C GLN A 504 -3.62 -1.55 -23.41
N SER A 505 -2.56 -0.93 -23.93
CA SER A 505 -2.37 0.52 -23.84
C SER A 505 -3.37 1.28 -24.71
N GLY A 506 -3.55 0.87 -25.97
CA GLY A 506 -4.48 1.51 -26.90
C GLY A 506 -5.92 1.49 -26.40
N TRP A 507 -6.40 0.33 -25.93
CA TRP A 507 -7.75 0.24 -25.36
C TRP A 507 -7.92 1.00 -24.05
N SER A 508 -6.89 1.03 -23.20
CA SER A 508 -6.94 1.78 -21.92
C SER A 508 -6.99 3.29 -22.15
N LEU A 509 -6.19 3.81 -23.09
CA LEU A 509 -6.21 5.22 -23.48
C LEU A 509 -7.55 5.60 -24.11
N LEU A 510 -8.08 4.75 -24.99
CA LEU A 510 -9.39 4.95 -25.59
C LEU A 510 -10.48 5.03 -24.51
N ALA A 511 -10.51 4.08 -23.58
CA ALA A 511 -11.47 4.05 -22.48
C ALA A 511 -11.36 5.30 -21.59
N ALA A 512 -10.16 5.80 -21.32
CA ALA A 512 -9.94 7.01 -20.53
C ALA A 512 -10.33 8.30 -21.28
N CYS A 513 -10.14 8.37 -22.60
CA CYS A 513 -10.62 9.51 -23.39
C CYS A 513 -12.16 9.59 -23.36
N ILE A 514 -12.84 8.45 -23.35
CA ILE A 514 -14.31 8.40 -23.29
C ILE A 514 -14.85 8.97 -21.97
N THR A 515 -14.11 8.83 -20.87
CA THR A 515 -14.55 9.37 -19.57
C THR A 515 -14.57 10.90 -19.52
N LEU A 516 -13.97 11.59 -20.50
CA LEU A 516 -14.02 13.05 -20.65
C LEU A 516 -15.38 13.56 -21.16
N GLY A 517 -16.25 12.66 -21.65
CA GLY A 517 -17.63 12.96 -21.97
C GLY A 517 -17.93 13.17 -23.47
N PRO A 518 -19.19 13.45 -23.80
CA PRO A 518 -19.73 13.34 -25.16
C PRO A 518 -19.14 14.35 -26.16
N ASN A 519 -18.77 15.56 -25.73
CA ASN A 519 -18.20 16.58 -26.61
C ASN A 519 -16.87 16.14 -27.23
N VAL A 520 -16.04 15.45 -26.43
CA VAL A 520 -14.74 14.91 -26.87
C VAL A 520 -14.94 13.66 -27.71
N VAL A 521 -15.92 12.81 -27.38
CA VAL A 521 -16.13 11.51 -28.03
C VAL A 521 -16.83 11.63 -29.38
N LYS A 522 -17.76 12.57 -29.54
CA LYS A 522 -18.62 12.70 -30.73
C LYS A 522 -17.84 12.74 -32.06
N PRO A 523 -16.75 13.51 -32.22
CA PRO A 523 -15.99 13.53 -33.48
C PRO A 523 -15.34 12.19 -33.83
N HIS A 524 -15.02 11.39 -32.82
CA HIS A 524 -14.26 10.14 -32.99
C HIS A 524 -15.15 8.88 -33.00
N LEU A 525 -16.42 9.00 -32.64
CA LEU A 525 -17.37 7.90 -32.50
C LEU A 525 -17.45 6.97 -33.73
N PRO A 526 -17.44 7.45 -35.00
CA PRO A 526 -17.45 6.56 -36.16
C PRO A 526 -16.22 5.63 -36.22
N ARG A 527 -15.04 6.14 -35.87
CA ARG A 527 -13.80 5.34 -35.81
C ARG A 527 -13.89 4.33 -34.67
N MET A 528 -14.40 4.75 -33.50
CA MET A 528 -14.57 3.88 -32.33
C MET A 528 -15.48 2.69 -32.61
N LEU A 529 -16.64 2.92 -33.25
CA LEU A 529 -17.56 1.86 -33.65
C LEU A 529 -16.89 0.83 -34.55
N LEU A 530 -15.97 1.26 -35.43
CA LEU A 530 -15.19 0.37 -36.28
C LEU A 530 -14.17 -0.46 -35.49
N PHE A 531 -13.47 0.14 -34.52
CA PHE A 531 -12.56 -0.60 -33.63
C PHE A 531 -13.31 -1.62 -32.79
N TRP A 532 -14.43 -1.24 -32.17
CA TRP A 532 -15.27 -2.15 -31.41
C TRP A 532 -15.75 -3.32 -32.26
N ARG A 533 -16.27 -3.04 -33.46
CA ARG A 533 -16.69 -4.09 -34.39
C ARG A 533 -15.56 -5.04 -34.75
N ASN A 534 -14.36 -4.52 -34.99
CA ASN A 534 -13.22 -5.34 -35.41
C ASN A 534 -12.61 -6.17 -34.26
N ALA A 535 -12.93 -5.88 -32.99
CA ALA A 535 -12.45 -6.65 -31.85
C ALA A 535 -13.20 -8.00 -31.67
N PHE A 536 -14.41 -8.12 -32.24
CA PHE A 536 -15.25 -9.30 -32.10
C PHE A 536 -15.38 -10.07 -33.42
N PRO A 537 -15.51 -11.41 -33.36
CA PRO A 537 -15.82 -12.20 -34.54
C PRO A 537 -17.22 -11.86 -35.05
N ARG A 538 -17.41 -11.94 -36.36
CA ARG A 538 -18.63 -11.52 -37.05
C ARG A 538 -19.73 -12.57 -37.00
N SER A 539 -19.39 -13.82 -36.67
CA SER A 539 -20.34 -14.92 -36.57
C SER A 539 -19.90 -15.99 -35.57
N LEU A 540 -20.85 -16.82 -35.14
CA LEU A 540 -20.55 -17.97 -34.29
C LEU A 540 -19.61 -18.99 -34.98
N ARG A 541 -19.75 -19.16 -36.30
CA ARG A 541 -18.86 -20.00 -37.11
C ARG A 541 -17.42 -19.49 -37.10
N GLU A 542 -17.23 -18.18 -37.18
CA GLU A 542 -15.90 -17.56 -37.11
C GLU A 542 -15.30 -17.73 -35.70
N LEU A 543 -16.10 -17.59 -34.65
CA LEU A 543 -15.65 -17.85 -33.28
C LEU A 543 -15.22 -19.32 -33.07
N GLU A 544 -15.97 -20.28 -33.63
CA GLU A 544 -15.60 -21.70 -33.59
C GLU A 544 -14.34 -21.99 -34.40
N ALA A 545 -14.17 -21.35 -35.57
CA ALA A 545 -12.97 -21.48 -36.38
C ALA A 545 -11.74 -20.88 -35.68
N GLU A 546 -11.89 -19.73 -35.00
CA GLU A 546 -10.85 -19.17 -34.12
C GLU A 546 -10.52 -20.14 -32.99
N LYS A 547 -11.51 -20.77 -32.33
CA LYS A 547 -11.28 -21.76 -31.26
C LYS A 547 -10.36 -22.91 -31.69
N GLN A 548 -10.37 -23.26 -32.97
CA GLN A 548 -9.55 -24.33 -33.54
C GLN A 548 -8.17 -23.84 -34.02
N ARG A 549 -7.90 -22.52 -34.01
CA ARG A 549 -6.72 -21.90 -34.60
C ARG A 549 -6.02 -20.95 -33.62
N GLY A 550 -4.69 -21.00 -33.60
CA GLY A 550 -3.86 -20.08 -32.81
C GLY A 550 -3.30 -20.71 -31.55
N ASP A 551 -2.25 -20.08 -31.03
CA ASP A 551 -1.54 -20.48 -29.83
C ASP A 551 -2.04 -19.69 -28.60
N ALA A 552 -1.55 -20.05 -27.42
CA ALA A 552 -1.95 -19.42 -26.17
C ALA A 552 -1.71 -17.90 -26.16
N PHE A 553 -0.61 -17.43 -26.77
CA PHE A 553 -0.28 -16.01 -26.83
C PHE A 553 -1.22 -15.22 -27.75
N THR A 554 -1.57 -15.79 -28.93
CA THR A 554 -2.59 -15.19 -29.81
C THR A 554 -3.93 -15.05 -29.09
N TRP A 555 -4.34 -16.08 -28.33
CA TRP A 555 -5.55 -16.02 -27.50
C TRP A 555 -5.47 -14.96 -26.41
N GLN A 556 -4.31 -14.80 -25.77
CA GLN A 556 -4.10 -13.75 -24.78
C GLN A 556 -4.32 -12.36 -25.38
N ILE A 557 -3.70 -12.05 -26.52
CA ILE A 557 -3.85 -10.74 -27.19
C ILE A 557 -5.31 -10.52 -27.62
N MET A 558 -5.95 -11.54 -28.20
CA MET A 558 -7.31 -11.44 -28.69
C MET A 558 -8.31 -11.20 -27.55
N LEU A 559 -8.18 -11.93 -26.44
CA LEU A 559 -9.04 -11.74 -25.27
C LEU A 559 -8.79 -10.40 -24.57
N GLU A 560 -7.54 -9.91 -24.55
CA GLU A 560 -7.23 -8.55 -24.08
C GLU A 560 -7.86 -7.48 -24.95
N SER A 561 -7.81 -7.66 -26.28
CA SER A 561 -8.45 -6.74 -27.22
C SER A 561 -9.97 -6.68 -27.00
N ARG A 562 -10.61 -7.84 -26.81
CA ARG A 562 -12.05 -7.95 -26.53
C ARG A 562 -12.41 -7.36 -25.17
N SER A 563 -11.64 -7.65 -24.13
CA SER A 563 -11.80 -7.07 -22.80
C SER A 563 -11.67 -5.54 -22.83
N GLY A 564 -10.69 -5.02 -23.57
CA GLY A 564 -10.47 -3.58 -23.79
C GLY A 564 -11.60 -2.91 -24.58
N ALA A 565 -12.11 -3.57 -25.62
CA ALA A 565 -13.29 -3.12 -26.35
C ALA A 565 -14.53 -3.05 -25.44
N LEU A 566 -14.80 -4.09 -24.64
CA LEU A 566 -15.89 -4.05 -23.65
C LEU A 566 -15.68 -2.96 -22.60
N CYS A 567 -14.44 -2.76 -22.13
CA CYS A 567 -14.13 -1.69 -21.19
C CYS A 567 -14.48 -0.30 -21.76
N SER A 568 -14.08 -0.04 -23.01
CA SER A 568 -14.38 1.24 -23.68
C SER A 568 -15.87 1.39 -24.03
N ILE A 569 -16.58 0.32 -24.40
CA ILE A 569 -18.04 0.33 -24.56
C ILE A 569 -18.73 0.64 -23.21
N GLN A 570 -18.28 0.02 -22.12
CA GLN A 570 -18.80 0.31 -20.78
C GLN A 570 -18.60 1.79 -20.45
N SER A 571 -17.40 2.35 -20.65
CA SER A 571 -17.14 3.78 -20.44
C SER A 571 -18.05 4.66 -21.31
N PHE A 572 -18.34 4.26 -22.56
CA PHE A 572 -19.23 5.02 -23.42
C PHE A 572 -20.66 5.06 -22.88
N LEU A 573 -21.16 3.92 -22.40
CA LEU A 573 -22.49 3.83 -21.80
C LEU A 573 -22.56 4.59 -20.46
N GLU A 574 -21.50 4.59 -19.65
CA GLU A 574 -21.46 5.31 -18.38
C GLU A 574 -21.41 6.84 -18.55
N TYR A 575 -20.57 7.34 -19.47
CA TYR A 575 -20.25 8.78 -19.54
C TYR A 575 -20.87 9.52 -20.72
N CYS A 576 -21.26 8.82 -21.80
CA CYS A 576 -21.75 9.43 -23.04
C CYS A 576 -23.21 9.08 -23.36
N SER A 577 -23.82 8.12 -22.66
CA SER A 577 -25.18 7.65 -22.97
C SER A 577 -26.24 8.75 -23.03
N PRO A 578 -26.30 9.75 -22.13
CA PRO A 578 -27.37 10.74 -22.15
C PRO A 578 -27.45 11.60 -23.41
N GLN A 579 -26.36 11.72 -24.18
CA GLN A 579 -26.28 12.63 -25.33
C GLN A 579 -25.97 11.91 -26.66
N LEU A 580 -25.23 10.80 -26.61
CA LEU A 580 -24.74 10.12 -27.81
C LEU A 580 -25.38 8.76 -28.05
N LEU A 581 -26.11 8.16 -27.10
CA LEU A 581 -26.73 6.86 -27.32
C LEU A 581 -28.03 7.01 -28.11
N THR A 582 -27.96 6.81 -29.43
CA THR A 582 -29.13 6.71 -30.31
C THR A 582 -29.50 5.25 -30.56
N GLU A 583 -30.73 4.99 -31.03
CA GLU A 583 -31.18 3.65 -31.41
C GLU A 583 -30.26 3.02 -32.49
N ASP A 584 -29.74 3.80 -33.45
CA ASP A 584 -28.77 3.32 -34.43
C ASP A 584 -27.47 2.78 -33.80
N ILE A 585 -27.00 3.45 -32.74
CA ILE A 585 -25.80 3.03 -32.03
C ILE A 585 -26.09 1.78 -31.20
N ILE A 586 -27.26 1.70 -30.55
CA ILE A 586 -27.71 0.49 -29.86
C ILE A 586 -27.72 -0.71 -30.83
N HIS A 587 -28.32 -0.55 -32.01
CA HIS A 587 -28.34 -1.61 -33.04
C HIS A 587 -26.95 -2.05 -33.50
N ARG A 588 -25.95 -1.15 -33.50
CA ARG A 588 -24.56 -1.49 -33.82
C ARG A 588 -23.82 -2.18 -32.66
N LEU A 589 -24.19 -1.89 -31.41
CA LEU A 589 -23.58 -2.49 -30.23
C LEU A 589 -24.13 -3.89 -29.93
N LEU A 590 -25.43 -4.13 -30.17
CA LEU A 590 -26.10 -5.40 -29.85
C LEU A 590 -25.41 -6.65 -30.44
N PRO A 591 -24.97 -6.67 -31.71
CA PRO A 591 -24.22 -7.80 -32.26
C PRO A 591 -22.90 -8.09 -31.53
N LEU A 592 -22.22 -7.04 -31.06
CA LEU A 592 -20.95 -7.18 -30.33
C LEU A 592 -21.18 -7.80 -28.94
N ILE A 593 -22.25 -7.37 -28.27
CA ILE A 593 -22.67 -7.86 -26.95
C ILE A 593 -23.12 -9.33 -27.05
N GLU A 594 -23.89 -9.67 -28.08
CA GLU A 594 -24.29 -11.04 -28.37
C GLU A 594 -23.08 -11.94 -28.65
N CYS A 595 -22.12 -11.47 -29.42
CA CYS A 595 -20.88 -12.18 -29.67
C CYS A 595 -20.07 -12.40 -28.37
N ALA A 596 -19.98 -11.39 -27.51
CA ALA A 596 -19.34 -11.49 -26.20
C ALA A 596 -20.05 -12.49 -25.28
N LEU A 597 -21.39 -12.57 -25.31
CA LEU A 597 -22.19 -13.55 -24.57
C LEU A 597 -21.90 -14.98 -25.05
N ASN A 598 -21.90 -15.22 -26.37
CA ASN A 598 -21.59 -16.52 -26.94
C ASN A 598 -20.17 -16.98 -26.59
N MET A 599 -19.20 -16.05 -26.64
CA MET A 599 -17.82 -16.31 -26.24
C MET A 599 -17.68 -16.64 -24.75
N LEU A 600 -18.46 -16.01 -23.88
CA LEU A 600 -18.46 -16.33 -22.45
C LEU A 600 -18.88 -17.78 -22.20
N GLY A 601 -19.80 -18.32 -23.00
CA GLY A 601 -20.21 -19.73 -22.95
C GLY A 601 -19.06 -20.70 -23.27
N GLN A 602 -18.16 -20.34 -24.18
CA GLN A 602 -17.01 -21.16 -24.59
C GLN A 602 -15.74 -20.90 -23.76
N MET A 603 -15.76 -19.91 -22.86
CA MET A 603 -14.57 -19.41 -22.18
C MET A 603 -13.86 -20.46 -21.31
N ASN A 604 -14.61 -21.34 -20.65
CA ASN A 604 -14.02 -22.40 -19.83
C ASN A 604 -13.22 -23.40 -20.68
N ASP A 605 -13.67 -23.70 -21.90
CA ASP A 605 -12.93 -24.54 -22.83
C ASP A 605 -11.66 -23.86 -23.31
N ILE A 606 -11.74 -22.57 -23.67
CA ILE A 606 -10.58 -21.79 -24.11
C ILE A 606 -9.51 -21.78 -23.00
N VAL A 607 -9.90 -21.52 -21.76
CA VAL A 607 -8.99 -21.58 -20.60
C VAL A 607 -8.40 -22.98 -20.40
N ARG A 608 -9.20 -24.03 -20.60
CA ARG A 608 -8.75 -25.42 -20.48
C ARG A 608 -7.73 -25.80 -21.56
N ILE A 609 -7.93 -25.34 -22.80
CA ILE A 609 -7.08 -25.66 -23.95
C ILE A 609 -5.79 -24.83 -23.93
N TYR A 610 -5.89 -23.51 -23.69
CA TYR A 610 -4.78 -22.57 -23.85
C TYR A 610 -4.09 -22.18 -22.53
N GLY A 611 -4.70 -22.49 -21.38
CA GLY A 611 -4.05 -22.43 -20.08
C GLY A 611 -4.67 -21.45 -19.07
N ASN A 612 -4.25 -21.62 -17.83
CA ASN A 612 -4.83 -20.94 -16.66
C ASN A 612 -4.58 -19.42 -16.63
N HIS A 613 -3.56 -18.90 -17.32
CA HIS A 613 -3.25 -17.46 -17.34
C HIS A 613 -4.40 -16.62 -17.93
N LEU A 614 -5.24 -17.22 -18.78
CA LEU A 614 -6.42 -16.56 -19.37
C LEU A 614 -7.59 -16.39 -18.40
N LYS A 615 -7.57 -17.05 -17.23
CA LYS A 615 -8.67 -16.99 -16.24
C LYS A 615 -8.97 -15.56 -15.78
N ILE A 616 -7.94 -14.74 -15.63
CA ILE A 616 -8.09 -13.35 -15.15
C ILE A 616 -8.84 -12.52 -16.21
N ILE A 617 -8.41 -12.59 -17.47
CA ILE A 617 -9.03 -11.86 -18.58
C ILE A 617 -10.46 -12.35 -18.85
N ALA A 618 -10.69 -13.66 -18.77
CA ALA A 618 -12.03 -14.25 -18.80
C ALA A 618 -12.96 -13.66 -17.73
N GLY A 619 -12.43 -13.48 -16.51
CA GLY A 619 -13.12 -12.80 -15.42
C GLY A 619 -13.46 -11.34 -15.74
N PHE A 620 -12.53 -10.60 -16.33
CA PHE A 620 -12.78 -9.22 -16.75
C PHE A 620 -13.84 -9.12 -17.84
N ILE A 621 -13.79 -9.96 -18.88
CA ILE A 621 -14.82 -10.02 -19.92
C ILE A 621 -16.20 -10.23 -19.29
N ARG A 622 -16.32 -11.21 -18.38
CA ARG A 622 -17.58 -11.48 -17.66
C ARG A 622 -18.06 -10.25 -16.89
N LEU A 623 -17.19 -9.63 -16.10
CA LEU A 623 -17.52 -8.45 -15.29
C LEU A 623 -17.99 -7.28 -16.16
N ARG A 624 -17.25 -6.97 -17.23
CA ARG A 624 -17.54 -5.86 -18.14
C ARG A 624 -18.84 -6.10 -18.91
N LEU A 625 -19.09 -7.33 -19.35
CA LEU A 625 -20.33 -7.70 -20.03
C LEU A 625 -21.56 -7.51 -19.14
N TYR A 626 -21.50 -7.98 -17.88
CA TYR A 626 -22.59 -7.77 -16.94
C TYR A 626 -22.82 -6.28 -16.63
N ARG A 627 -21.76 -5.47 -16.56
CA ARG A 627 -21.88 -4.02 -16.40
C ARG A 627 -22.55 -3.37 -17.61
N ILE A 628 -22.16 -3.73 -18.84
CA ILE A 628 -22.79 -3.24 -20.07
C ILE A 628 -24.28 -3.57 -20.10
N LEU A 629 -24.66 -4.80 -19.75
CA LEU A 629 -26.06 -5.23 -19.70
C LEU A 629 -26.87 -4.51 -18.62
N LEU A 630 -26.23 -3.93 -17.60
CA LEU A 630 -26.93 -3.11 -16.62
C LEU A 630 -27.10 -1.65 -17.08
N LEU A 631 -26.26 -1.19 -18.01
CA LEU A 631 -26.23 0.20 -18.47
C LEU A 631 -27.06 0.44 -19.74
N LEU A 632 -27.39 -0.61 -20.49
CA LEU A 632 -28.22 -0.48 -21.68
C LEU A 632 -29.67 -0.11 -21.31
N PRO A 633 -30.32 0.76 -22.11
CA PRO A 633 -31.72 1.10 -21.89
C PRO A 633 -32.62 -0.12 -22.11
N SER A 634 -33.77 -0.13 -21.42
CA SER A 634 -34.75 -1.22 -21.54
C SER A 634 -35.24 -1.45 -22.98
N THR A 635 -35.25 -0.40 -23.80
CA THR A 635 -35.62 -0.45 -25.23
C THR A 635 -34.71 -1.37 -26.06
N ALA A 636 -33.44 -1.50 -25.66
CA ALA A 636 -32.48 -2.38 -26.34
C ALA A 636 -32.90 -3.86 -26.25
N TYR A 637 -33.59 -4.25 -25.17
CA TYR A 637 -34.02 -5.63 -24.92
C TYR A 637 -35.34 -5.98 -25.60
N THR A 638 -36.20 -5.00 -25.82
CA THR A 638 -37.51 -5.22 -26.44
C THR A 638 -37.41 -5.51 -27.93
N SER A 639 -36.39 -5.00 -28.63
CA SER A 639 -36.22 -5.23 -30.08
C SER A 639 -35.98 -6.70 -30.47
N LYS A 640 -35.45 -7.52 -29.56
CA LYS A 640 -35.26 -8.97 -29.78
C LYS A 640 -36.40 -9.85 -29.27
N LEU A 641 -37.24 -9.35 -28.36
CA LEU A 641 -38.41 -10.09 -27.84
C LEU A 641 -39.63 -10.08 -28.78
N ILE A 642 -39.58 -9.34 -29.89
CA ILE A 642 -40.65 -9.30 -30.90
C ILE A 642 -40.39 -10.32 -32.03
N ASN A 643 -39.24 -10.99 -32.06
CA ASN A 643 -38.89 -12.03 -33.06
C ASN A 643 -38.61 -13.42 -32.43
N CYS A 644 -39.09 -13.67 -31.22
CA CYS A 644 -39.31 -15.01 -30.66
C CYS A 644 -40.81 -15.19 -30.46
#